data_AF-A0A9P5J4K8-F1
#
_entry.id   AF-A0A9P5J4K8-F1
#
_cell.length_a   1.000
_cell.length_b   1.000
_cell.length_c   1.000
_cell.angle_alpha   90.00
_cell.angle_beta   90.00
_cell.angle_gamma   90.00
#
_symmetry.space_group_name_H-M   'P 1'
#
loop_
_entity.id
_entity.type
_entity.pdbx_description
1 polymer ?
#
loop_
_entity_poly.entity_id
_entity_poly.type
_entity_poly.pdbx_seq_one_letter_code
_entity_poly.pdbx_strand_id
1 'polypeptide(L)'
;MHTRLSDSLRVFGRVPSADVGVVLPTTRRTELSFSMSRLTAPNRYTSHFHLGVSTTLKMEKEFLKEKGESLPIPALQQQASEDAARAAIASTRRRRAFRFLAAAGLMVLLGSTAFSYFHRSLERQRGLSDLPDRRGRLTVSEVEEHFLSIPDSESAIATSKQYATLPHLAGSDQDFETAKDFLSLLQTELGIRAPKDLPVYDAGSPESQSATHGIVKRFHRSAWIDKYYPVMNTPLDRALEVVDDDDGVIWKADVDETPDPKDPASEHTFEVGAWHGLSAAGDVTGPAVYVNYGRKKDYDELAAAGVNLTGTIAIARYGGVFRGLKIKAAQEAGCIGALIYTDPRDHGTVTEEAGYLPYPHGPAVNPNSVQRGSVQYLSSYPGDPTTPGEPSYPNATRTEGGNIPKIPSLPVSWNNGLHILKEINPASPFTMDGTLSKRRIRLQNLVDTRVMPIWNTMGVIPGHIRDEVVVLGNHRDAWVMGAADPTSGTVTMVEIVKGLGHLLRKGWRPLRTIVIASWDAEEYGLIGSTEWGEDFADFLKEHVVAYLNVDVSVSGSRFNIGGSPSLAHLIRGVAQSLAHPTEANRTLWDARDDRGPFKGIAGSVGAQAEVGEDFRMAEELRASMDADELSTGVHPLGSGSDYTVFLQRIGIAAIDGGFGATLSDAVYHYHSVYDSQQFQEQYADPGFLRHVAVAKYLGLVTLRVADSIILPLNTTQYALELGSYLAKVEKLATENSLSTDFSSLHHAISKLAKSSYALDEAKDKAEKEFRKALSKIRLPHRDGMNRSTRAARRTGCTKRTWAKFRNWVKAMFGVRETEHANVHPHPHHPHPHHHEEPVPEALALPVVLSALFTLVQAGHGPRRLGSPSHQVRGPSKAASAHKFSHNRRTTGAPVTPSDWPTTTQPAATPSITVANSADPYLTTLSQALNMQSLSSWTATYTGDLTYYDTGVVACGDTYTDSTYTAAISHLLYDSWAGYAGTNTVRNPVCGPYTVGRNIENSSGAWVSAVAAGSDGGMIDIGGDGLPNCHTGAQCHVPLTATVTNPATGLSVVVQIVDRCTGCAMGDIDLTPTAFSAIGDMNAGRISGITWHFNAMGTGVAGTTTKASTTSTTKASTTSTTTKASTTSTTSVATTTSTKATTTTTSAAATTTSSSSSGSCSGISAWSSTTAYNGGSEVTYGGYLWTNSWWSYDDVPGGSAGVWVKGSAC
;
A
#
# COMPACT_ATOMS: atom_id res chain seq x y z
N MET A 1 -8.68 -44.92 -34.52
CA MET A 1 -8.76 -46.14 -35.37
C MET A 1 -7.88 -47.22 -34.77
N HIS A 2 -8.06 -48.50 -35.14
CA HIS A 2 -7.09 -49.56 -34.83
C HIS A 2 -5.82 -49.43 -35.67
N THR A 3 -4.65 -49.75 -35.11
CA THR A 3 -3.72 -50.85 -35.49
C THR A 3 -2.35 -50.55 -34.83
N ARG A 4 -1.69 -51.42 -34.05
CA ARG A 4 -1.25 -52.85 -34.16
C ARG A 4 0.17 -52.99 -34.74
N LEU A 5 0.97 -53.81 -34.05
CA LEU A 5 2.20 -54.51 -34.51
C LEU A 5 3.45 -53.61 -34.72
N SER A 6 4.68 -54.08 -34.48
CA SER A 6 5.13 -55.32 -33.80
C SER A 6 6.62 -55.28 -33.41
N ASP A 7 6.94 -56.00 -32.33
CA ASP A 7 8.17 -56.74 -31.99
C ASP A 7 9.40 -56.64 -32.92
N SER A 8 10.61 -56.51 -32.31
CA SER A 8 11.55 -57.66 -32.25
C SER A 8 12.88 -57.41 -31.50
N LEU A 9 13.25 -58.39 -30.66
CA LEU A 9 14.60 -58.97 -30.40
C LEU A 9 15.76 -58.01 -29.97
N ARG A 10 16.19 -58.01 -28.70
CA ARG A 10 17.11 -58.96 -27.98
C ARG A 10 18.61 -58.81 -28.31
N VAL A 11 19.47 -58.76 -27.27
CA VAL A 11 20.36 -59.89 -26.81
C VAL A 11 21.11 -59.56 -25.50
N PHE A 12 21.23 -60.61 -24.65
CA PHE A 12 21.84 -60.82 -23.32
C PHE A 12 23.18 -60.14 -22.89
N GLY A 13 23.38 -60.02 -21.56
CA GLY A 13 24.70 -59.82 -20.90
C GLY A 13 24.73 -59.85 -19.35
N ARG A 14 24.97 -61.03 -18.75
CA ARG A 14 25.10 -61.38 -17.29
C ARG A 14 26.09 -60.45 -16.50
N VAL A 15 25.94 -60.05 -15.21
CA VAL A 15 25.71 -60.77 -13.92
C VAL A 15 26.88 -61.73 -13.58
N PRO A 16 27.64 -61.62 -12.46
CA PRO A 16 27.10 -61.92 -11.10
C PRO A 16 27.78 -61.29 -9.82
N SER A 17 27.05 -61.35 -8.67
CA SER A 17 27.43 -61.71 -7.25
C SER A 17 28.77 -61.28 -6.60
N ALA A 18 28.96 -61.14 -5.27
CA ALA A 18 28.34 -61.77 -4.07
C ALA A 18 28.87 -61.04 -2.77
N ASP A 19 28.51 -61.27 -1.49
CA ASP A 19 27.40 -61.97 -0.78
C ASP A 19 27.41 -61.62 0.76
N VAL A 20 26.50 -62.19 1.57
CA VAL A 20 26.52 -62.45 3.04
C VAL A 20 26.44 -61.27 4.06
N GLY A 21 25.57 -61.28 5.09
CA GLY A 21 24.37 -62.13 5.32
C GLY A 21 23.95 -62.38 6.80
N VAL A 22 22.70 -62.82 7.00
CA VAL A 22 22.11 -63.56 8.17
C VAL A 22 22.00 -62.73 9.48
N VAL A 23 20.85 -62.65 10.20
CA VAL A 23 20.11 -63.68 10.96
C VAL A 23 18.59 -63.40 11.01
N LEU A 24 17.79 -64.48 11.10
CA LEU A 24 16.32 -64.56 11.25
C LEU A 24 16.01 -65.16 12.66
N PRO A 25 14.80 -65.05 13.27
CA PRO A 25 13.67 -65.92 12.82
C PRO A 25 12.19 -65.58 13.21
N THR A 26 11.26 -66.03 12.34
CA THR A 26 9.93 -66.64 12.67
C THR A 26 8.82 -65.82 13.36
N THR A 27 7.51 -66.12 13.22
CA THR A 27 6.75 -67.17 12.47
C THR A 27 5.39 -66.59 12.02
N ARG A 28 4.90 -66.80 10.79
CA ARG A 28 3.88 -67.81 10.35
C ARG A 28 2.48 -67.67 11.04
N ARG A 29 1.33 -67.99 10.39
CA ARG A 29 1.09 -69.05 9.39
C ARG A 29 -0.24 -68.85 8.60
N THR A 30 -0.23 -69.05 7.27
CA THR A 30 -1.21 -69.82 6.41
C THR A 30 -2.73 -69.47 6.41
N GLU A 31 -3.60 -69.92 5.49
CA GLU A 31 -3.64 -70.78 4.25
C GLU A 31 -4.98 -70.44 3.52
N LEU A 32 -5.30 -70.68 2.23
CA LEU A 32 -4.59 -70.75 0.93
C LEU A 32 -5.67 -70.95 -0.19
N SER A 33 -5.34 -70.75 -1.48
CA SER A 33 -6.06 -71.30 -2.66
C SER A 33 -7.41 -70.62 -3.06
N PHE A 34 -7.97 -70.71 -4.28
CA PHE A 34 -7.44 -71.02 -5.64
C PHE A 34 -8.48 -70.58 -6.72
N SER A 35 -8.07 -70.55 -8.00
CA SER A 35 -8.86 -70.86 -9.22
C SER A 35 -8.84 -69.79 -10.34
N MET A 36 -9.12 -70.26 -11.56
CA MET A 36 -9.09 -69.53 -12.83
C MET A 36 -10.43 -68.80 -13.10
N SER A 37 -10.49 -67.86 -14.06
CA SER A 37 -10.90 -68.19 -15.44
C SER A 37 -10.65 -67.04 -16.44
N ARG A 38 -10.73 -67.36 -17.74
CA ARG A 38 -10.33 -66.47 -18.86
C ARG A 38 -11.46 -65.57 -19.37
N LEU A 39 -11.05 -64.40 -19.88
CA LEU A 39 -11.55 -63.68 -21.06
C LEU A 39 -12.80 -64.25 -21.79
N THR A 40 -13.82 -63.41 -21.97
CA THR A 40 -14.40 -63.12 -23.30
C THR A 40 -15.29 -61.87 -23.30
N ALA A 41 -15.18 -61.05 -24.33
CA ALA A 41 -16.25 -60.14 -24.77
C ALA A 41 -17.05 -60.84 -25.89
N PRO A 42 -18.28 -60.39 -26.22
CA PRO A 42 -18.39 -59.59 -27.46
C PRO A 42 -19.52 -58.54 -27.50
N ASN A 43 -19.40 -57.64 -28.48
CA ASN A 43 -20.45 -56.72 -28.95
C ASN A 43 -21.68 -57.46 -29.51
N ARG A 44 -22.86 -56.81 -29.44
CA ARG A 44 -23.86 -56.70 -30.53
C ARG A 44 -24.43 -55.27 -30.52
N TYR A 45 -24.59 -54.54 -31.64
CA TYR A 45 -25.41 -54.78 -32.85
C TYR A 45 -26.93 -54.83 -32.56
N THR A 46 -27.85 -54.20 -33.30
CA THR A 46 -27.83 -53.12 -34.34
C THR A 46 -29.30 -52.84 -34.74
N SER A 47 -29.70 -51.58 -34.98
CA SER A 47 -30.82 -51.14 -35.89
C SER A 47 -31.21 -49.68 -35.60
N HIS A 48 -31.67 -48.83 -36.53
CA HIS A 48 -31.82 -49.01 -37.99
C HIS A 48 -31.61 -47.67 -38.75
N PHE A 49 -31.02 -47.77 -39.95
CA PHE A 49 -31.14 -46.80 -41.06
C PHE A 49 -32.60 -46.71 -41.58
N HIS A 50 -33.08 -45.77 -42.42
CA HIS A 50 -32.70 -44.39 -42.86
C HIS A 50 -33.65 -44.02 -44.04
N LEU A 51 -33.97 -42.73 -44.27
CA LEU A 51 -34.93 -42.23 -45.31
C LEU A 51 -36.38 -42.74 -45.10
N GLY A 52 -37.46 -42.17 -45.65
CA GLY A 52 -37.76 -41.02 -46.54
C GLY A 52 -39.30 -40.98 -46.73
N VAL A 53 -39.97 -40.18 -47.56
CA VAL A 53 -39.64 -39.17 -48.59
C VAL A 53 -40.78 -38.12 -48.59
N SER A 54 -40.56 -36.91 -49.11
CA SER A 54 -41.60 -35.87 -49.28
C SER A 54 -42.31 -35.94 -50.64
N THR A 55 -43.65 -36.01 -50.63
CA THR A 55 -44.56 -35.96 -51.81
C THR A 55 -45.99 -35.66 -51.31
N THR A 56 -46.92 -34.94 -51.97
CA THR A 56 -46.99 -34.15 -53.23
C THR A 56 -48.32 -33.36 -53.27
N LEU A 57 -48.56 -32.55 -54.33
CA LEU A 57 -49.84 -31.89 -54.72
C LEU A 57 -50.21 -30.65 -53.87
N LYS A 58 -50.64 -29.49 -54.40
CA LYS A 58 -50.80 -28.88 -55.75
C LYS A 58 -50.68 -27.34 -55.55
N MET A 59 -50.34 -26.46 -56.50
CA MET A 59 -50.09 -26.57 -57.95
C MET A 59 -49.08 -25.48 -58.40
N GLU A 60 -48.67 -25.55 -59.67
CA GLU A 60 -48.08 -24.53 -60.59
C GLU A 60 -48.03 -23.03 -60.15
N LYS A 61 -47.07 -22.19 -60.59
CA LYS A 61 -46.11 -22.28 -61.72
C LYS A 61 -44.94 -21.27 -61.57
N GLU A 62 -43.85 -21.49 -62.34
CA GLU A 62 -42.98 -20.52 -63.08
C GLU A 62 -42.70 -19.07 -62.55
N PHE A 63 -41.59 -18.38 -62.87
CA PHE A 63 -40.25 -18.71 -63.40
C PHE A 63 -39.36 -17.44 -63.27
N LEU A 64 -38.04 -17.58 -63.44
CA LEU A 64 -37.04 -16.51 -63.59
C LEU A 64 -36.74 -15.54 -62.42
N LYS A 65 -35.55 -14.96 -62.53
CA LYS A 65 -34.85 -14.02 -61.67
C LYS A 65 -33.97 -13.19 -62.59
N GLU A 66 -34.14 -11.85 -62.66
CA GLU A 66 -33.10 -10.86 -62.97
C GLU A 66 -33.68 -9.47 -63.30
N LYS A 67 -32.95 -8.41 -62.89
CA LYS A 67 -33.00 -7.02 -63.42
C LYS A 67 -34.35 -6.28 -63.25
N GLY A 68 -34.43 -4.96 -63.33
CA GLY A 68 -33.39 -3.93 -63.45
C GLY A 68 -33.93 -2.57 -62.98
N GLU A 69 -33.09 -1.54 -62.93
CA GLU A 69 -33.44 -0.22 -62.40
C GLU A 69 -34.41 0.56 -63.31
N SER A 70 -35.39 1.28 -62.73
CA SER A 70 -35.57 2.73 -62.93
C SER A 70 -36.84 3.30 -62.26
N LEU A 71 -36.80 4.60 -61.97
CA LEU A 71 -37.89 5.49 -61.52
C LEU A 71 -38.77 5.92 -62.72
N PRO A 72 -39.99 6.52 -62.56
CA PRO A 72 -40.42 7.37 -61.43
C PRO A 72 -41.88 7.23 -60.95
N ILE A 73 -42.25 8.08 -59.98
CA ILE A 73 -43.59 8.28 -59.42
C ILE A 73 -44.36 9.31 -60.29
N PRO A 74 -45.69 9.18 -60.45
CA PRO A 74 -46.57 10.20 -59.88
C PRO A 74 -47.70 9.60 -59.03
N ALA A 75 -48.08 10.28 -57.94
CA ALA A 75 -49.17 9.87 -57.06
C ALA A 75 -50.48 10.56 -57.43
N LEU A 76 -51.63 9.88 -57.27
CA LEU A 76 -52.93 10.49 -56.90
C LEU A 76 -54.10 9.48 -56.69
N GLN A 77 -53.92 8.39 -55.92
CA GLN A 77 -55.08 7.54 -55.55
C GLN A 77 -55.01 6.78 -54.20
N GLN A 78 -54.33 7.33 -53.18
CA GLN A 78 -54.24 6.73 -51.83
C GLN A 78 -55.24 7.36 -50.82
N GLN A 79 -56.38 7.82 -51.34
CA GLN A 79 -57.56 8.37 -50.64
C GLN A 79 -58.35 7.43 -49.71
N ALA A 80 -58.60 6.20 -50.18
CA ALA A 80 -59.80 5.43 -49.81
C ALA A 80 -59.53 4.04 -49.23
N SER A 81 -58.27 3.63 -49.09
CA SER A 81 -57.88 2.28 -48.65
C SER A 81 -57.51 2.18 -47.16
N GLU A 82 -57.32 3.30 -46.45
CA GLU A 82 -56.80 3.26 -45.08
C GLU A 82 -57.86 2.96 -44.00
N ASP A 83 -59.05 3.53 -44.10
CA ASP A 83 -60.03 3.42 -43.01
C ASP A 83 -60.62 2.00 -42.86
N ALA A 84 -60.72 1.25 -43.97
CA ALA A 84 -61.03 -0.17 -43.95
C ALA A 84 -59.96 -1.00 -43.21
N ALA A 85 -58.68 -0.65 -43.35
CA ALA A 85 -57.58 -1.34 -42.67
C ALA A 85 -57.54 -1.04 -41.17
N ARG A 86 -57.82 0.21 -40.77
CA ARG A 86 -57.82 0.65 -39.37
C ARG A 86 -58.82 -0.11 -38.50
N ALA A 87 -60.01 -0.44 -39.02
CA ALA A 87 -61.02 -1.24 -38.32
C ALA A 87 -60.57 -2.69 -38.02
N ALA A 88 -59.92 -3.36 -38.98
CA ALA A 88 -59.48 -4.75 -38.83
C ALA A 88 -58.36 -4.92 -37.79
N ILE A 89 -57.45 -3.94 -37.69
CA ILE A 89 -56.32 -3.95 -36.76
C ILE A 89 -56.78 -3.84 -35.29
N ALA A 90 -57.83 -3.08 -35.01
CA ALA A 90 -58.37 -2.87 -33.66
C ALA A 90 -58.90 -4.17 -33.02
N SER A 91 -59.67 -4.96 -33.76
CA SER A 91 -60.22 -6.24 -33.28
C SER A 91 -59.11 -7.28 -33.00
N THR A 92 -58.09 -7.29 -33.85
CA THR A 92 -56.94 -8.20 -33.76
C THR A 92 -56.05 -7.88 -32.56
N ARG A 93 -55.81 -6.58 -32.26
CA ARG A 93 -55.09 -6.15 -31.05
C ARG A 93 -55.78 -6.63 -29.77
N ARG A 94 -57.11 -6.48 -29.64
CA ARG A 94 -57.85 -6.95 -28.45
C ARG A 94 -57.71 -8.46 -28.22
N ARG A 95 -57.79 -9.27 -29.29
CA ARG A 95 -57.63 -10.74 -29.19
C ARG A 95 -56.20 -11.18 -28.85
N ARG A 96 -55.16 -10.45 -29.30
CA ARG A 96 -53.76 -10.70 -28.89
C ARG A 96 -53.51 -10.30 -27.43
N ALA A 97 -54.03 -9.15 -26.98
CA ALA A 97 -53.91 -8.71 -25.59
C ALA A 97 -54.53 -9.72 -24.61
N PHE A 98 -55.74 -10.24 -24.91
CA PHE A 98 -56.40 -11.24 -24.06
C PHE A 98 -55.60 -12.56 -23.95
N ARG A 99 -54.94 -12.99 -25.04
CA ARG A 99 -54.06 -14.17 -25.03
C ARG A 99 -52.75 -13.92 -24.26
N PHE A 100 -52.18 -12.72 -24.34
CA PHE A 100 -51.03 -12.33 -23.53
C PHE A 100 -51.36 -12.29 -22.03
N LEU A 101 -52.51 -11.73 -21.66
CA LEU A 101 -52.99 -11.71 -20.27
C LEU A 101 -53.28 -13.12 -19.73
N ALA A 102 -53.87 -14.01 -20.56
CA ALA A 102 -54.07 -15.41 -20.19
C ALA A 102 -52.74 -16.17 -20.02
N ALA A 103 -51.77 -15.96 -20.90
CA ALA A 103 -50.43 -16.55 -20.78
C ALA A 103 -49.66 -16.02 -19.56
N ALA A 104 -49.74 -14.71 -19.29
CA ALA A 104 -49.17 -14.11 -18.08
C ALA A 104 -49.82 -14.66 -16.80
N GLY A 105 -51.16 -14.80 -16.78
CA GLY A 105 -51.88 -15.43 -15.67
C GLY A 105 -51.49 -16.88 -15.44
N LEU A 106 -51.27 -17.65 -16.51
CA LEU A 106 -50.78 -19.03 -16.43
C LEU A 106 -49.33 -19.08 -15.93
N MET A 107 -48.45 -18.19 -16.38
CA MET A 107 -47.07 -18.07 -15.89
C MET A 107 -47.01 -17.63 -14.41
N VAL A 108 -47.94 -16.79 -13.95
CA VAL A 108 -48.05 -16.43 -12.52
C VAL A 108 -48.57 -17.61 -11.69
N LEU A 109 -49.50 -18.42 -12.20
CA LEU A 109 -49.97 -19.64 -11.55
C LEU A 109 -48.88 -20.71 -11.46
N LEU A 110 -48.19 -20.98 -12.58
CA LEU A 110 -47.05 -21.90 -12.63
C LEU A 110 -45.89 -21.40 -11.76
N GLY A 111 -45.59 -20.10 -11.80
CA GLY A 111 -44.62 -19.46 -10.91
C GLY A 111 -45.00 -19.59 -9.43
N SER A 112 -46.28 -19.44 -9.07
CA SER A 112 -46.74 -19.60 -7.67
C SER A 112 -46.64 -21.05 -7.17
N THR A 113 -46.84 -22.03 -8.05
CA THR A 113 -46.72 -23.47 -7.71
C THR A 113 -45.27 -23.93 -7.71
N ALA A 114 -44.44 -23.47 -8.66
CA ALA A 114 -42.99 -23.65 -8.63
C ALA A 114 -42.36 -22.99 -7.39
N PHE A 115 -42.75 -21.75 -7.04
CA PHE A 115 -42.32 -21.09 -5.81
C PHE A 115 -42.75 -21.86 -4.56
N SER A 116 -43.98 -22.40 -4.53
CA SER A 116 -44.45 -23.23 -3.41
C SER A 116 -43.70 -24.56 -3.30
N TYR A 117 -43.28 -25.15 -4.43
CA TYR A 117 -42.47 -26.37 -4.48
C TYR A 117 -41.02 -26.09 -4.06
N PHE A 118 -40.41 -25.01 -4.57
CA PHE A 118 -39.07 -24.55 -4.22
C PHE A 118 -38.96 -24.14 -2.74
N HIS A 119 -39.97 -23.44 -2.21
CA HIS A 119 -40.05 -23.09 -0.79
C HIS A 119 -40.20 -24.35 0.09
N ARG A 120 -40.98 -25.35 -0.33
CA ARG A 120 -41.07 -26.65 0.36
C ARG A 120 -39.81 -27.51 0.21
N SER A 121 -39.04 -27.33 -0.86
CA SER A 121 -37.73 -27.98 -1.04
C SER A 121 -36.70 -27.36 -0.10
N LEU A 122 -36.65 -26.02 -0.01
CA LEU A 122 -35.87 -25.27 0.97
C LEU A 122 -36.26 -25.61 2.42
N GLU A 123 -37.55 -25.78 2.72
CA GLU A 123 -38.03 -26.23 4.04
C GLU A 123 -37.75 -27.71 4.33
N ARG A 124 -37.42 -28.54 3.32
CA ARG A 124 -37.02 -29.94 3.51
C ARG A 124 -35.50 -30.16 3.54
N GLN A 125 -34.72 -29.31 2.89
CA GLN A 125 -33.25 -29.33 2.98
C GLN A 125 -32.73 -28.56 4.20
N ARG A 126 -33.55 -27.69 4.82
CA ARG A 126 -33.24 -27.12 6.13
C ARG A 126 -33.66 -28.07 7.24
N GLY A 127 -32.69 -28.59 7.99
CA GLY A 127 -32.95 -29.04 9.36
C GLY A 127 -33.36 -27.82 10.20
N LEU A 128 -34.63 -27.71 10.58
CA LEU A 128 -35.13 -26.57 11.36
C LEU A 128 -34.79 -26.71 12.85
N SER A 129 -33.50 -26.54 13.18
CA SER A 129 -33.06 -25.98 14.46
C SER A 129 -32.82 -24.47 14.33
N ASP A 130 -32.15 -24.05 13.25
CA ASP A 130 -31.70 -22.67 13.06
C ASP A 130 -32.72 -21.84 12.26
N LEU A 131 -33.80 -21.43 12.93
CA LEU A 131 -34.49 -20.19 12.57
C LEU A 131 -33.83 -19.03 13.32
N PRO A 132 -33.54 -17.89 12.67
CA PRO A 132 -32.92 -16.76 13.35
C PRO A 132 -33.81 -16.24 14.49
N ASP A 133 -33.16 -15.84 15.59
CA ASP A 133 -33.78 -15.11 16.69
C ASP A 133 -34.48 -13.83 16.18
N ARG A 134 -35.36 -13.24 16.99
CA ARG A 134 -36.19 -12.07 16.62
C ARG A 134 -35.41 -10.78 16.33
N ARG A 135 -34.08 -10.82 16.36
CA ARG A 135 -33.18 -9.68 16.09
C ARG A 135 -33.03 -9.50 14.58
N GLY A 136 -33.14 -8.27 14.10
CA GLY A 136 -32.86 -7.96 12.69
C GLY A 136 -31.36 -8.11 12.39
N ARG A 137 -31.00 -8.34 11.11
CA ARG A 137 -29.59 -8.30 10.66
C ARG A 137 -28.95 -6.96 11.08
N LEU A 138 -27.67 -7.04 11.42
CA LEU A 138 -26.81 -5.90 11.72
C LEU A 138 -26.71 -4.96 10.51
N THR A 139 -26.75 -3.66 10.76
CA THR A 139 -26.33 -2.60 9.84
C THR A 139 -24.81 -2.59 9.69
N VAL A 140 -24.27 -1.89 8.70
CA VAL A 140 -22.81 -1.78 8.49
C VAL A 140 -22.10 -1.25 9.74
N SER A 141 -22.68 -0.25 10.42
CA SER A 141 -22.13 0.27 11.68
C SER A 141 -22.14 -0.77 12.80
N GLU A 142 -23.25 -1.51 12.99
CA GLU A 142 -23.33 -2.61 13.98
C GLU A 142 -22.38 -3.78 13.65
N VAL A 143 -21.98 -3.95 12.38
CA VAL A 143 -20.98 -4.94 11.95
C VAL A 143 -19.55 -4.47 12.25
N GLU A 144 -19.19 -3.25 11.84
CA GLU A 144 -17.85 -2.70 12.08
C GLU A 144 -17.61 -2.51 13.59
N GLU A 145 -18.58 -2.00 14.36
CA GLU A 145 -18.53 -1.89 15.82
C GLU A 145 -18.29 -3.24 16.51
N HIS A 146 -19.06 -4.28 16.14
CA HIS A 146 -18.89 -5.62 16.71
C HIS A 146 -17.59 -6.31 16.29
N PHE A 147 -17.03 -5.99 15.12
CA PHE A 147 -15.73 -6.51 14.72
C PHE A 147 -14.60 -5.82 15.49
N LEU A 148 -14.60 -4.49 15.54
CA LEU A 148 -13.57 -3.68 16.21
C LEU A 148 -13.50 -3.92 17.72
N SER A 149 -14.56 -4.48 18.33
CA SER A 149 -14.57 -4.91 19.72
C SER A 149 -13.84 -6.23 20.02
N ILE A 150 -13.29 -6.93 19.02
CA ILE A 150 -12.69 -8.28 19.20
C ILE A 150 -11.16 -8.31 19.24
N PRO A 151 -10.39 -7.68 18.34
CA PRO A 151 -8.94 -7.73 18.43
C PRO A 151 -8.44 -6.95 19.66
N ASP A 152 -7.71 -7.64 20.53
CA ASP A 152 -7.14 -7.10 21.78
C ASP A 152 -5.72 -7.63 22.05
N SER A 153 -4.98 -6.95 22.92
CA SER A 153 -3.57 -7.22 23.18
C SER A 153 -3.30 -8.53 23.93
N GLU A 154 -4.21 -8.98 24.80
CA GLU A 154 -4.04 -10.23 25.55
C GLU A 154 -4.22 -11.42 24.59
N SER A 155 -5.27 -11.36 23.76
CA SER A 155 -5.56 -12.28 22.66
C SER A 155 -4.41 -12.32 21.63
N ALA A 156 -3.83 -11.18 21.28
CA ALA A 156 -2.70 -11.08 20.36
C ALA A 156 -1.40 -11.67 20.95
N ILE A 157 -1.01 -11.30 22.18
CA ILE A 157 0.18 -11.83 22.87
C ILE A 157 0.08 -13.36 23.06
N ALA A 158 -1.09 -13.86 23.48
CA ALA A 158 -1.31 -15.29 23.66
C ALA A 158 -1.20 -16.07 22.34
N THR A 159 -1.67 -15.48 21.24
CA THR A 159 -1.56 -16.07 19.90
C THR A 159 -0.10 -16.05 19.42
N SER A 160 0.61 -14.94 19.61
CA SER A 160 2.03 -14.81 19.23
C SER A 160 2.88 -15.87 19.93
N LYS A 161 2.64 -16.08 21.23
CA LYS A 161 3.24 -17.16 22.03
C LYS A 161 2.83 -18.57 21.62
N GLN A 162 1.71 -18.79 20.94
CA GLN A 162 1.33 -20.12 20.46
C GLN A 162 2.19 -20.55 19.27
N TYR A 163 2.47 -19.64 18.33
CA TYR A 163 3.18 -19.97 17.10
C TYR A 163 4.70 -19.76 17.26
N ALA A 164 5.14 -18.56 17.68
CA ALA A 164 6.56 -18.19 17.77
C ALA A 164 7.32 -18.71 19.01
N THR A 165 6.93 -19.84 19.59
CA THR A 165 7.62 -20.50 20.72
C THR A 165 8.41 -21.74 20.30
N LEU A 166 8.17 -22.31 19.10
CA LEU A 166 8.93 -23.44 18.54
C LEU A 166 9.29 -23.15 17.07
N PRO A 167 10.43 -23.62 16.53
CA PRO A 167 10.74 -23.42 15.11
C PRO A 167 9.76 -24.13 14.19
N HIS A 168 9.15 -23.40 13.25
CA HIS A 168 8.16 -23.93 12.29
C HIS A 168 8.63 -23.76 10.84
N LEU A 169 9.75 -24.41 10.52
CA LEU A 169 10.31 -24.47 9.16
C LEU A 169 9.34 -25.18 8.20
N ALA A 170 9.22 -24.66 6.97
CA ALA A 170 8.37 -25.21 5.93
C ALA A 170 8.55 -26.73 5.73
N GLY A 171 7.44 -27.46 5.65
CA GLY A 171 7.46 -28.92 5.47
C GLY A 171 8.04 -29.73 6.64
N SER A 172 8.19 -29.14 7.82
CA SER A 172 8.58 -29.84 9.07
C SER A 172 7.37 -30.42 9.81
N ASP A 173 7.62 -31.35 10.74
CA ASP A 173 6.56 -31.88 11.61
C ASP A 173 5.93 -30.78 12.49
N GLN A 174 6.71 -29.79 12.94
CA GLN A 174 6.22 -28.69 13.77
C GLN A 174 5.39 -27.67 12.98
N ASP A 175 5.76 -27.37 11.72
CA ASP A 175 4.87 -26.62 10.84
C ASP A 175 3.52 -27.35 10.67
N PHE A 176 3.54 -28.67 10.44
CA PHE A 176 2.30 -29.44 10.34
C PHE A 176 1.44 -29.39 11.61
N GLU A 177 2.03 -29.32 12.81
CA GLU A 177 1.29 -29.01 14.04
C GLU A 177 0.62 -27.62 13.97
N THR A 178 1.36 -26.57 13.61
CA THR A 178 0.79 -25.21 13.48
C THR A 178 -0.30 -25.12 12.39
N ALA A 179 -0.17 -25.87 11.30
CA ALA A 179 -1.19 -26.00 10.25
C ALA A 179 -2.51 -26.60 10.79
N LYS A 180 -2.41 -27.59 11.69
CA LYS A 180 -3.54 -28.22 12.37
C LYS A 180 -4.14 -27.33 13.45
N ASP A 181 -3.34 -26.52 14.15
CA ASP A 181 -3.84 -25.53 15.10
C ASP A 181 -4.64 -24.43 14.40
N PHE A 182 -4.15 -23.92 13.26
CA PHE A 182 -4.90 -22.95 12.45
C PHE A 182 -6.21 -23.57 11.89
N LEU A 183 -6.19 -24.85 11.50
CA LEU A 183 -7.39 -25.60 11.12
C LEU A 183 -8.38 -25.72 12.30
N SER A 184 -7.89 -25.99 13.51
CA SER A 184 -8.68 -26.10 14.75
C SER A 184 -9.34 -24.77 15.13
N LEU A 185 -8.59 -23.67 15.01
CA LEU A 185 -9.08 -22.30 15.16
C LEU A 185 -10.21 -21.99 14.16
N LEU A 186 -9.98 -22.23 12.86
CA LEU A 186 -10.98 -22.04 11.81
C LEU A 186 -12.25 -22.86 12.10
N GLN A 187 -12.09 -24.10 12.55
CA GLN A 187 -13.24 -24.96 12.89
C GLN A 187 -14.02 -24.44 14.10
N THR A 188 -13.31 -24.02 15.15
CA THR A 188 -13.90 -23.54 16.40
C THR A 188 -14.61 -22.21 16.22
N GLU A 189 -13.89 -21.16 15.77
CA GLU A 189 -14.42 -19.80 15.73
C GLU A 189 -15.48 -19.61 14.65
N LEU A 190 -15.27 -20.17 13.46
CA LEU A 190 -16.26 -20.12 12.40
C LEU A 190 -17.42 -21.10 12.64
N GLY A 191 -17.37 -21.98 13.65
CA GLY A 191 -18.42 -22.95 13.95
C GLY A 191 -18.61 -23.96 12.82
N ILE A 192 -17.52 -24.53 12.32
CA ILE A 192 -17.51 -25.65 11.38
C ILE A 192 -17.41 -26.93 12.21
N ARG A 193 -18.30 -27.88 11.98
CA ARG A 193 -18.22 -29.17 12.66
C ARG A 193 -17.01 -29.95 12.14
N ALA A 194 -16.05 -30.21 13.03
CA ALA A 194 -14.93 -31.11 12.78
C ALA A 194 -15.41 -32.46 12.21
N PRO A 195 -14.82 -32.96 11.11
CA PRO A 195 -15.00 -34.33 10.67
C PRO A 195 -14.37 -35.32 11.68
N LYS A 196 -14.69 -36.62 11.56
CA LYS A 196 -14.09 -37.66 12.41
C LYS A 196 -12.60 -37.85 12.12
N ASP A 197 -12.24 -37.75 10.84
CA ASP A 197 -10.91 -38.02 10.31
C ASP A 197 -10.37 -36.68 9.78
N LEU A 198 -9.08 -36.39 10.02
CA LEU A 198 -8.49 -35.07 9.75
C LEU A 198 -8.60 -34.72 8.25
N PRO A 199 -9.13 -33.54 7.87
CA PRO A 199 -9.39 -33.19 6.48
C PRO A 199 -8.12 -32.65 5.79
N VAL A 200 -7.09 -33.49 5.69
CA VAL A 200 -5.89 -33.25 4.87
C VAL A 200 -6.06 -33.98 3.55
N TYR A 201 -5.89 -33.29 2.43
CA TYR A 201 -6.06 -33.82 1.09
C TYR A 201 -4.77 -33.59 0.30
N ASP A 202 -4.20 -34.64 -0.30
CA ASP A 202 -3.10 -34.47 -1.27
C ASP A 202 -3.63 -33.64 -2.46
N ALA A 203 -2.84 -32.68 -2.93
CA ALA A 203 -3.21 -31.82 -4.05
C ALA A 203 -3.53 -32.63 -5.32
N GLY A 204 -4.49 -32.16 -6.11
CA GLY A 204 -5.02 -32.91 -7.26
C GLY A 204 -5.92 -34.10 -6.92
N SER A 205 -6.11 -34.46 -5.64
CA SER A 205 -7.09 -35.48 -5.23
C SER A 205 -8.54 -35.04 -5.52
N PRO A 206 -9.49 -35.97 -5.74
CA PRO A 206 -10.91 -35.64 -5.88
C PRO A 206 -11.46 -34.83 -4.70
N GLU A 207 -10.93 -35.08 -3.50
CA GLU A 207 -11.28 -34.39 -2.26
C GLU A 207 -10.81 -32.92 -2.28
N SER A 208 -9.52 -32.67 -2.56
CA SER A 208 -8.95 -31.31 -2.71
C SER A 208 -9.64 -30.52 -3.84
N GLN A 209 -9.75 -31.12 -5.02
CA GLN A 209 -10.39 -30.51 -6.20
C GLN A 209 -11.87 -30.17 -5.93
N SER A 210 -12.59 -31.02 -5.19
CA SER A 210 -13.98 -30.76 -4.76
C SER A 210 -14.09 -29.81 -3.56
N ALA A 211 -12.98 -29.56 -2.85
CA ALA A 211 -12.88 -28.50 -1.85
C ALA A 211 -12.96 -27.14 -2.53
N THR A 212 -11.95 -26.80 -3.34
CA THR A 212 -11.81 -25.47 -3.97
C THR A 212 -12.85 -25.21 -5.05
N HIS A 213 -13.01 -26.06 -6.08
CA HIS A 213 -14.06 -25.87 -7.11
C HIS A 213 -15.50 -26.03 -6.56
N GLY A 214 -15.63 -26.49 -5.30
CA GLY A 214 -16.88 -26.52 -4.55
C GLY A 214 -17.26 -25.17 -3.94
N ILE A 215 -16.33 -24.23 -3.72
CA ILE A 215 -16.54 -22.98 -2.95
C ILE A 215 -17.79 -22.22 -3.41
N VAL A 216 -17.89 -21.88 -4.70
CA VAL A 216 -19.04 -21.10 -5.24
C VAL A 216 -20.38 -21.85 -5.17
N LYS A 217 -20.37 -23.17 -4.93
CA LYS A 217 -21.55 -24.04 -4.82
C LYS A 217 -21.94 -24.36 -3.36
N ARG A 218 -21.07 -24.08 -2.39
CA ARG A 218 -21.29 -24.39 -0.95
C ARG A 218 -22.31 -23.44 -0.31
N PHE A 219 -23.10 -23.98 0.62
CA PHE A 219 -24.07 -23.22 1.44
C PHE A 219 -23.73 -23.21 2.94
N HIS A 220 -22.80 -24.06 3.35
CA HIS A 220 -22.28 -24.18 4.72
C HIS A 220 -20.78 -23.84 4.72
N ARG A 221 -20.28 -23.42 5.88
CA ARG A 221 -18.85 -23.19 6.13
C ARG A 221 -18.08 -24.52 6.04
N SER A 222 -16.79 -24.46 5.74
CA SER A 222 -15.89 -25.62 5.70
C SER A 222 -14.44 -25.20 5.82
N ALA A 223 -13.59 -26.06 6.36
CA ALA A 223 -12.14 -25.89 6.40
C ALA A 223 -11.44 -27.24 6.17
N TRP A 224 -10.23 -27.22 5.59
CA TRP A 224 -9.41 -28.38 5.23
C TRP A 224 -7.94 -27.96 5.11
N ILE A 225 -7.05 -28.91 4.80
CA ILE A 225 -5.65 -28.66 4.44
C ILE A 225 -5.40 -29.27 3.06
N ASP A 226 -4.95 -28.47 2.09
CA ASP A 226 -4.43 -28.95 0.81
C ASP A 226 -2.92 -29.17 0.94
N LYS A 227 -2.43 -30.29 0.41
CA LYS A 227 -1.05 -30.75 0.65
C LYS A 227 -0.28 -30.95 -0.65
N TYR A 228 0.72 -30.12 -0.87
CA TYR A 228 1.60 -30.14 -2.03
C TYR A 228 2.94 -30.80 -1.69
N TYR A 229 3.77 -31.06 -2.70
CA TYR A 229 5.01 -31.83 -2.60
C TYR A 229 6.16 -31.16 -3.39
N PRO A 230 6.58 -29.94 -3.03
CA PRO A 230 7.66 -29.24 -3.73
C PRO A 230 9.04 -29.88 -3.52
N VAL A 231 10.02 -29.50 -4.35
CA VAL A 231 11.45 -29.71 -4.08
C VAL A 231 12.00 -28.57 -3.21
N MET A 232 12.46 -28.92 -2.00
CA MET A 232 13.09 -28.01 -1.03
C MET A 232 14.39 -28.62 -0.49
N ASN A 233 15.15 -27.88 0.33
CA ASN A 233 16.36 -28.42 0.94
C ASN A 233 16.66 -27.96 2.38
N THR A 234 17.18 -28.89 3.19
CA THR A 234 17.58 -28.67 4.59
C THR A 234 19.10 -28.85 4.74
N PRO A 235 19.78 -28.24 5.74
CA PRO A 235 21.22 -28.33 5.89
C PRO A 235 21.64 -29.73 6.37
N LEU A 236 22.86 -30.13 6.04
CA LEU A 236 23.50 -31.35 6.52
C LEU A 236 24.83 -31.07 7.24
N ASP A 237 25.70 -30.26 6.63
CA ASP A 237 26.97 -29.83 7.21
C ASP A 237 27.42 -28.51 6.54
N ARG A 238 28.16 -27.68 7.27
CA ARG A 238 28.58 -26.35 6.83
C ARG A 238 29.92 -25.98 7.44
N ALA A 239 30.78 -25.33 6.66
CA ALA A 239 32.01 -24.75 7.16
C ALA A 239 32.37 -23.47 6.41
N LEU A 240 32.94 -22.51 7.15
CA LEU A 240 33.66 -21.37 6.62
C LEU A 240 35.02 -21.30 7.31
N GLU A 241 36.09 -21.46 6.54
CA GLU A 241 37.46 -21.61 7.04
C GLU A 241 38.44 -20.74 6.24
N VAL A 242 39.41 -20.14 6.92
CA VAL A 242 40.58 -19.50 6.29
C VAL A 242 41.72 -20.53 6.30
N VAL A 243 42.25 -20.86 5.13
CA VAL A 243 43.32 -21.87 4.98
C VAL A 243 44.64 -21.29 4.48
N ASP A 244 45.75 -21.93 4.83
CA ASP A 244 47.07 -21.66 4.24
C ASP A 244 47.22 -22.28 2.84
N ASP A 245 48.45 -22.33 2.30
CA ASP A 245 48.74 -22.88 0.97
C ASP A 245 48.76 -24.42 0.94
N ASP A 246 48.82 -25.10 2.10
CA ASP A 246 48.83 -26.56 2.27
C ASP A 246 47.45 -27.11 2.70
N ASP A 247 46.38 -26.32 2.53
CA ASP A 247 45.00 -26.56 3.02
C ASP A 247 44.85 -26.66 4.55
N GLY A 248 45.83 -26.17 5.32
CA GLY A 248 45.79 -26.09 6.77
C GLY A 248 44.82 -25.00 7.28
N VAL A 249 43.87 -25.38 8.15
CA VAL A 249 42.89 -24.44 8.73
C VAL A 249 43.56 -23.53 9.76
N ILE A 250 43.59 -22.23 9.49
CA ILE A 250 44.13 -21.19 10.39
C ILE A 250 43.03 -20.56 11.26
N TRP A 251 41.85 -20.37 10.68
CA TRP A 251 40.66 -19.89 11.38
C TRP A 251 39.42 -20.63 10.84
N LYS A 252 38.46 -20.86 11.73
CA LYS A 252 37.16 -21.44 11.42
C LYS A 252 36.08 -20.55 12.03
N ALA A 253 35.06 -20.22 11.24
CA ALA A 253 33.87 -19.53 11.71
C ALA A 253 33.06 -20.42 12.65
N ASP A 254 32.41 -19.80 13.64
CA ASP A 254 31.18 -20.37 14.19
C ASP A 254 30.05 -20.03 13.21
N VAL A 255 29.47 -21.05 12.56
CA VAL A 255 28.53 -20.86 11.43
C VAL A 255 27.07 -20.81 11.87
N ASP A 256 26.80 -21.10 13.13
CA ASP A 256 25.48 -20.97 13.75
C ASP A 256 25.44 -19.75 14.68
N GLU A 257 24.24 -19.38 15.12
CA GLU A 257 24.03 -18.19 15.94
C GLU A 257 24.38 -18.46 17.41
N THR A 258 24.66 -17.42 18.20
CA THR A 258 25.06 -17.60 19.61
C THR A 258 23.84 -17.61 20.53
N PRO A 259 23.57 -18.69 21.27
CA PRO A 259 22.49 -18.69 22.26
C PRO A 259 22.81 -17.77 23.43
N ASP A 260 21.85 -16.92 23.84
CA ASP A 260 21.94 -16.07 25.04
C ASP A 260 20.76 -16.38 25.99
N PRO A 261 21.01 -16.74 27.26
CA PRO A 261 19.96 -17.14 28.20
C PRO A 261 18.99 -16.02 28.61
N LYS A 262 19.14 -14.80 28.10
CA LYS A 262 18.10 -13.78 28.18
C LYS A 262 16.92 -14.04 27.24
N ASP A 263 17.18 -14.53 26.03
CA ASP A 263 16.14 -14.78 25.03
C ASP A 263 15.77 -16.28 25.02
N PRO A 264 14.54 -16.67 25.41
CA PRO A 264 14.10 -18.06 25.38
C PRO A 264 14.19 -18.73 24.00
N ALA A 265 14.12 -17.98 22.89
CA ALA A 265 14.33 -18.53 21.55
C ALA A 265 15.71 -19.19 21.39
N SER A 266 16.69 -18.78 22.19
CA SER A 266 18.04 -19.36 22.21
C SER A 266 18.06 -20.86 22.55
N GLU A 267 17.02 -21.40 23.21
CA GLU A 267 16.90 -22.84 23.46
C GLU A 267 16.83 -23.66 22.15
N HIS A 268 16.33 -23.06 21.07
CA HIS A 268 16.12 -23.70 19.76
C HIS A 268 17.18 -23.36 18.70
N THR A 269 18.24 -22.60 19.07
CA THR A 269 19.28 -22.09 18.14
C THR A 269 19.85 -23.12 17.18
N PHE A 270 19.99 -24.38 17.63
CA PHE A 270 20.61 -25.47 16.87
C PHE A 270 19.61 -26.41 16.18
N GLU A 271 18.31 -26.21 16.35
CA GLU A 271 17.28 -27.01 15.67
C GLU A 271 17.17 -26.63 14.19
N VAL A 272 17.26 -25.33 13.90
CA VAL A 272 17.27 -24.79 12.53
C VAL A 272 18.45 -23.83 12.37
N GLY A 273 19.64 -24.41 12.23
CA GLY A 273 20.89 -23.65 12.05
C GLY A 273 20.90 -22.76 10.80
N ALA A 274 21.94 -21.95 10.58
CA ALA A 274 21.95 -21.00 9.47
C ALA A 274 22.34 -21.59 8.09
N TRP A 275 21.53 -21.40 7.05
CA TRP A 275 21.89 -21.62 5.63
C TRP A 275 21.01 -20.79 4.70
N HIS A 276 21.28 -20.88 3.40
CA HIS A 276 20.43 -20.31 2.35
C HIS A 276 19.55 -21.41 1.72
N GLY A 277 18.23 -21.26 1.79
CA GLY A 277 17.28 -22.17 1.14
C GLY A 277 17.49 -22.23 -0.38
N LEU A 278 17.46 -23.44 -0.95
CA LEU A 278 17.73 -23.73 -2.37
C LEU A 278 19.16 -23.34 -2.85
N SER A 279 20.09 -23.07 -1.93
CA SER A 279 21.53 -22.97 -2.21
C SER A 279 22.09 -24.32 -2.67
N ALA A 280 23.04 -24.31 -3.62
CA ALA A 280 23.61 -25.53 -4.16
C ALA A 280 24.53 -26.23 -3.14
N ALA A 281 24.59 -27.56 -3.20
CA ALA A 281 25.56 -28.34 -2.44
C ALA A 281 26.98 -28.16 -3.01
N GLY A 282 27.98 -27.97 -2.16
CA GLY A 282 29.37 -27.87 -2.59
C GLY A 282 30.37 -27.63 -1.45
N ASP A 283 31.64 -27.93 -1.73
CA ASP A 283 32.81 -27.64 -0.90
C ASP A 283 33.85 -26.99 -1.83
N VAL A 284 34.06 -25.68 -1.68
CA VAL A 284 34.84 -24.88 -2.62
C VAL A 284 35.88 -24.05 -1.87
N THR A 285 37.09 -23.96 -2.42
CA THR A 285 38.19 -23.20 -1.82
C THR A 285 38.81 -22.25 -2.85
N GLY A 286 38.87 -20.96 -2.53
CA GLY A 286 39.39 -19.92 -3.42
C GLY A 286 39.61 -18.59 -2.70
N PRO A 287 40.27 -17.61 -3.32
CA PRO A 287 40.40 -16.26 -2.76
C PRO A 287 39.03 -15.57 -2.73
N ALA A 288 38.73 -14.84 -1.67
CA ALA A 288 37.52 -14.04 -1.54
C ALA A 288 37.70 -12.62 -2.11
N VAL A 289 36.59 -12.01 -2.53
CA VAL A 289 36.53 -10.64 -3.09
C VAL A 289 35.28 -9.92 -2.58
N TYR A 290 35.43 -8.67 -2.13
CA TYR A 290 34.30 -7.86 -1.68
C TYR A 290 33.57 -7.22 -2.87
N VAL A 291 32.23 -7.32 -2.86
CA VAL A 291 31.38 -6.91 -3.99
C VAL A 291 30.25 -5.97 -3.57
N ASN A 292 30.42 -5.24 -2.45
CA ASN A 292 29.43 -4.32 -1.90
C ASN A 292 28.06 -5.00 -1.68
N TYR A 293 26.99 -4.55 -2.35
CA TYR A 293 25.66 -5.16 -2.27
C TYR A 293 25.47 -6.35 -3.21
N GLY A 294 26.48 -6.77 -3.97
CA GLY A 294 26.41 -7.90 -4.91
C GLY A 294 25.43 -7.67 -6.07
N ARG A 295 25.17 -6.42 -6.46
CA ARG A 295 24.33 -6.09 -7.61
C ARG A 295 25.13 -6.34 -8.88
N LYS A 296 24.47 -6.63 -10.01
CA LYS A 296 25.17 -6.81 -11.31
C LYS A 296 26.14 -5.66 -11.62
N LYS A 297 25.75 -4.41 -11.29
CA LYS A 297 26.60 -3.22 -11.42
C LYS A 297 27.90 -3.33 -10.62
N ASP A 298 27.85 -3.79 -9.36
CA ASP A 298 29.02 -3.90 -8.50
C ASP A 298 30.06 -4.89 -9.12
N TYR A 299 29.59 -5.98 -9.72
CA TYR A 299 30.43 -6.92 -10.50
C TYR A 299 30.92 -6.33 -11.84
N ASP A 300 30.07 -5.59 -12.56
CA ASP A 300 30.43 -4.94 -13.84
C ASP A 300 31.55 -3.90 -13.64
N GLU A 301 31.54 -3.17 -12.52
CA GLU A 301 32.58 -2.20 -12.16
C GLU A 301 33.92 -2.89 -11.86
N LEU A 302 33.92 -4.00 -11.11
CA LEU A 302 35.12 -4.81 -10.87
C LEU A 302 35.69 -5.42 -12.17
N ALA A 303 34.83 -5.92 -13.05
CA ALA A 303 35.23 -6.43 -14.36
C ALA A 303 35.80 -5.31 -15.26
N ALA A 304 35.23 -4.11 -15.23
CA ALA A 304 35.74 -2.95 -15.95
C ALA A 304 37.08 -2.43 -15.39
N ALA A 305 37.33 -2.60 -14.09
CA ALA A 305 38.64 -2.37 -13.46
C ALA A 305 39.69 -3.45 -13.79
N GLY A 306 39.30 -4.53 -14.47
CA GLY A 306 40.20 -5.62 -14.89
C GLY A 306 40.38 -6.72 -13.84
N VAL A 307 39.54 -6.77 -12.81
CA VAL A 307 39.58 -7.82 -11.77
C VAL A 307 39.10 -9.15 -12.35
N ASN A 308 39.89 -10.21 -12.23
CA ASN A 308 39.46 -11.56 -12.59
C ASN A 308 38.72 -12.22 -11.43
N LEU A 309 37.41 -12.39 -11.58
CA LEU A 309 36.52 -12.98 -10.60
C LEU A 309 36.38 -14.51 -10.73
N THR A 310 36.93 -15.10 -11.81
CA THR A 310 36.87 -16.54 -12.09
C THR A 310 37.57 -17.33 -10.98
N GLY A 311 36.83 -18.21 -10.29
CA GLY A 311 37.38 -19.00 -9.19
C GLY A 311 37.46 -18.29 -7.84
N THR A 312 36.89 -17.09 -7.72
CA THR A 312 36.79 -16.36 -6.44
C THR A 312 35.55 -16.74 -5.64
N ILE A 313 35.53 -16.42 -4.35
CA ILE A 313 34.33 -16.43 -3.50
C ILE A 313 33.88 -14.98 -3.29
N ALA A 314 32.67 -14.63 -3.72
CA ALA A 314 32.15 -13.28 -3.49
C ALA A 314 31.73 -13.11 -2.02
N ILE A 315 32.01 -11.96 -1.41
CA ILE A 315 31.39 -11.55 -0.13
C ILE A 315 30.63 -10.23 -0.32
N ALA A 316 29.33 -10.27 -0.04
CA ALA A 316 28.39 -9.16 -0.19
C ALA A 316 27.66 -8.85 1.12
N ARG A 317 27.27 -7.60 1.34
CA ARG A 317 26.26 -7.27 2.37
C ARG A 317 24.84 -7.59 1.90
N TYR A 318 23.93 -7.80 2.84
CA TYR A 318 22.49 -7.84 2.61
C TYR A 318 21.93 -6.51 2.09
N GLY A 319 20.63 -6.45 1.75
CA GLY A 319 19.95 -5.24 1.26
C GLY A 319 20.22 -4.85 -0.20
N GLY A 320 19.51 -3.83 -0.70
CA GLY A 320 19.66 -3.21 -2.02
C GLY A 320 19.15 -4.04 -3.22
N VAL A 321 19.26 -5.37 -3.17
CA VAL A 321 18.64 -6.34 -4.09
C VAL A 321 18.37 -7.67 -3.38
N PHE A 322 17.36 -8.42 -3.84
CA PHE A 322 17.02 -9.74 -3.31
C PHE A 322 18.23 -10.70 -3.31
N ARG A 323 18.37 -11.50 -2.24
CA ARG A 323 19.55 -12.33 -1.97
C ARG A 323 19.92 -13.32 -3.08
N GLY A 324 18.93 -13.96 -3.72
CA GLY A 324 19.15 -14.84 -4.87
C GLY A 324 19.78 -14.14 -6.09
N LEU A 325 19.50 -12.84 -6.31
CA LEU A 325 20.12 -12.07 -7.39
C LEU A 325 21.61 -11.78 -7.15
N LYS A 326 22.04 -11.66 -5.89
CA LYS A 326 23.46 -11.49 -5.52
C LYS A 326 24.27 -12.71 -5.96
N ILE A 327 23.75 -13.90 -5.66
CA ILE A 327 24.38 -15.18 -6.01
C ILE A 327 24.28 -15.47 -7.52
N LYS A 328 23.17 -15.07 -8.17
CA LYS A 328 23.05 -15.11 -9.63
C LYS A 328 24.16 -14.30 -10.30
N ALA A 329 24.39 -13.06 -9.84
CA ALA A 329 25.43 -12.19 -10.37
C ALA A 329 26.84 -12.72 -10.07
N ALA A 330 27.10 -13.28 -8.88
CA ALA A 330 28.35 -13.98 -8.55
C ALA A 330 28.66 -15.11 -9.54
N GLN A 331 27.66 -15.97 -9.80
CA GLN A 331 27.75 -17.10 -10.71
C GLN A 331 27.97 -16.65 -12.17
N GLU A 332 27.28 -15.60 -12.61
CA GLU A 332 27.46 -15.02 -13.95
C GLU A 332 28.81 -14.30 -14.12
N ALA A 333 29.44 -13.85 -13.03
CA ALA A 333 30.80 -13.32 -13.00
C ALA A 333 31.90 -14.39 -12.89
N GLY A 334 31.55 -15.66 -12.70
CA GLY A 334 32.49 -16.78 -12.59
C GLY A 334 33.02 -17.08 -11.18
N CYS A 335 32.42 -16.48 -10.14
CA CYS A 335 32.68 -16.87 -8.75
C CYS A 335 32.24 -18.33 -8.52
N ILE A 336 32.98 -19.07 -7.67
CA ILE A 336 32.69 -20.47 -7.33
C ILE A 336 31.88 -20.64 -6.04
N GLY A 337 31.66 -19.56 -5.30
CA GLY A 337 30.82 -19.52 -4.11
C GLY A 337 30.49 -18.09 -3.68
N ALA A 338 29.56 -17.94 -2.74
CA ALA A 338 29.14 -16.63 -2.25
C ALA A 338 28.81 -16.62 -0.74
N LEU A 339 29.29 -15.59 -0.04
CA LEU A 339 28.95 -15.27 1.33
C LEU A 339 28.08 -14.00 1.36
N ILE A 340 27.00 -14.01 2.13
CA ILE A 340 26.18 -12.82 2.35
C ILE A 340 26.14 -12.52 3.85
N TYR A 341 26.44 -11.29 4.25
CA TYR A 341 26.50 -10.89 5.67
C TYR A 341 25.60 -9.69 5.98
N THR A 342 25.16 -9.60 7.22
CA THR A 342 24.40 -8.46 7.76
C THR A 342 25.38 -7.37 8.20
N ASP A 343 25.31 -6.17 7.59
CA ASP A 343 26.21 -5.05 7.90
C ASP A 343 25.54 -4.06 8.87
N PRO A 344 26.13 -3.76 10.04
CA PRO A 344 25.55 -2.83 11.01
C PRO A 344 25.24 -1.43 10.45
N ARG A 345 25.95 -1.00 9.39
CA ARG A 345 25.69 0.28 8.71
C ARG A 345 24.31 0.34 8.06
N ASP A 346 23.77 -0.79 7.59
CA ASP A 346 22.49 -0.81 6.90
C ASP A 346 21.29 -0.60 7.87
N HIS A 347 21.52 -0.56 9.19
CA HIS A 347 20.48 -0.53 10.23
C HIS A 347 20.21 0.86 10.87
N GLY A 348 20.63 1.94 10.22
CA GLY A 348 20.23 3.30 10.62
C GLY A 348 21.03 3.85 11.80
N THR A 349 20.34 4.34 12.85
CA THR A 349 21.00 5.14 13.92
C THR A 349 21.12 4.45 15.28
N VAL A 350 20.68 3.19 15.40
CA VAL A 350 20.67 2.41 16.65
C VAL A 350 21.84 1.43 16.67
N THR A 351 23.04 1.95 16.94
CA THR A 351 24.31 1.21 16.87
C THR A 351 25.11 1.27 18.18
N GLU A 352 26.17 0.46 18.28
CA GLU A 352 27.08 0.47 19.43
C GLU A 352 27.83 1.80 19.58
N GLU A 353 28.16 2.46 18.46
CA GLU A 353 28.77 3.80 18.46
C GLU A 353 27.81 4.88 18.99
N ALA A 354 26.50 4.67 18.85
CA ALA A 354 25.47 5.49 19.46
C ALA A 354 25.23 5.19 20.96
N GLY A 355 25.95 4.21 21.52
CA GLY A 355 25.84 3.78 22.92
C GLY A 355 24.76 2.74 23.19
N TYR A 356 24.17 2.13 22.15
CA TYR A 356 23.20 1.06 22.30
C TYR A 356 23.87 -0.31 22.34
N LEU A 357 23.60 -1.09 23.39
CA LEU A 357 24.11 -2.46 23.47
C LEU A 357 23.45 -3.36 22.41
N PRO A 358 24.16 -4.37 21.89
CA PRO A 358 23.58 -5.41 21.04
C PRO A 358 22.45 -6.20 21.74
N TYR A 359 21.46 -6.62 20.97
CA TYR A 359 20.42 -7.55 21.42
C TYR A 359 21.02 -8.89 21.93
N PRO A 360 20.51 -9.52 23.01
CA PRO A 360 19.36 -9.15 23.85
C PRO A 360 19.73 -8.23 25.05
N HIS A 361 20.84 -7.50 24.99
CA HIS A 361 21.27 -6.55 26.04
C HIS A 361 20.86 -5.11 25.73
N GLY A 362 20.47 -4.82 24.49
CA GLY A 362 19.88 -3.55 24.05
C GLY A 362 19.27 -3.66 22.64
N PRO A 363 18.94 -2.51 22.01
CA PRO A 363 18.19 -2.47 20.75
C PRO A 363 19.08 -2.50 19.48
N ALA A 364 20.41 -2.57 19.60
CA ALA A 364 21.30 -2.64 18.44
C ALA A 364 21.38 -4.07 17.85
N VAL A 365 21.85 -4.16 16.60
CA VAL A 365 22.03 -5.45 15.91
C VAL A 365 22.91 -6.40 16.74
N ASN A 366 22.57 -7.70 16.77
CA ASN A 366 23.43 -8.69 17.40
C ASN A 366 24.54 -9.07 16.40
N PRO A 367 25.84 -8.94 16.74
CA PRO A 367 26.94 -9.13 15.80
C PRO A 367 27.17 -10.61 15.40
N ASN A 368 26.48 -11.55 16.08
CA ASN A 368 26.43 -12.97 15.76
C ASN A 368 25.13 -13.40 15.05
N SER A 369 24.18 -12.48 14.80
CA SER A 369 22.94 -12.79 14.06
C SER A 369 23.20 -13.14 12.59
N VAL A 370 22.40 -14.05 12.05
CA VAL A 370 22.50 -14.55 10.68
C VAL A 370 21.12 -14.62 10.03
N GLN A 371 20.86 -13.73 9.07
CA GLN A 371 19.66 -13.76 8.24
C GLN A 371 19.72 -14.98 7.30
N ARG A 372 18.83 -15.96 7.50
CA ARG A 372 18.55 -17.07 6.57
C ARG A 372 17.73 -16.58 5.36
N GLY A 373 17.32 -17.47 4.46
CA GLY A 373 16.49 -17.07 3.32
C GLY A 373 16.68 -17.92 2.07
N SER A 374 15.62 -18.07 1.27
CA SER A 374 15.76 -18.64 -0.07
C SER A 374 16.64 -17.77 -0.97
N VAL A 375 17.48 -18.44 -1.76
CA VAL A 375 18.31 -17.83 -2.81
C VAL A 375 17.81 -18.19 -4.22
N GLN A 376 16.56 -18.63 -4.32
CA GLN A 376 15.83 -18.77 -5.58
C GLN A 376 15.83 -17.45 -6.36
N TYR A 377 15.87 -17.54 -7.68
CA TYR A 377 15.77 -16.41 -8.60
C TYR A 377 14.28 -16.04 -8.79
N LEU A 378 13.61 -15.57 -7.73
CA LEU A 378 12.18 -15.20 -7.71
C LEU A 378 11.74 -14.34 -8.91
N SER A 379 12.60 -13.43 -9.34
CA SER A 379 12.41 -12.57 -10.54
C SER A 379 12.38 -13.33 -11.89
N SER A 380 12.64 -14.63 -11.88
CA SER A 380 12.47 -15.54 -13.03
C SER A 380 11.14 -16.30 -12.92
N TYR A 381 10.89 -16.94 -11.77
CA TYR A 381 9.59 -17.43 -11.32
C TYR A 381 9.64 -17.83 -9.83
N PRO A 382 8.54 -17.68 -9.06
CA PRO A 382 8.29 -18.32 -7.77
C PRO A 382 7.69 -19.74 -7.94
N GLY A 383 7.45 -20.46 -6.82
CA GLY A 383 6.92 -21.83 -6.80
C GLY A 383 8.00 -22.91 -6.64
N ASP A 384 7.64 -24.20 -6.73
CA ASP A 384 8.63 -25.29 -6.82
C ASP A 384 9.56 -25.01 -8.03
N PRO A 385 10.90 -24.94 -7.82
CA PRO A 385 11.87 -24.80 -8.91
C PRO A 385 11.65 -25.77 -10.07
N THR A 386 11.07 -26.94 -9.80
CA THR A 386 11.00 -28.11 -10.67
C THR A 386 9.62 -28.39 -11.29
N THR A 387 8.56 -27.66 -10.94
CA THR A 387 7.24 -27.78 -11.64
C THR A 387 6.71 -26.47 -12.26
N PRO A 388 7.55 -25.59 -12.85
CA PRO A 388 7.11 -24.26 -13.30
C PRO A 388 5.95 -24.31 -14.31
N GLY A 389 4.76 -23.89 -13.85
CA GLY A 389 3.53 -23.85 -14.64
C GLY A 389 2.44 -24.82 -14.20
N GLU A 390 2.77 -25.84 -13.40
CA GLU A 390 1.93 -27.00 -13.06
C GLU A 390 2.10 -27.39 -11.59
N PRO A 391 1.02 -27.62 -10.81
CA PRO A 391 1.12 -27.81 -9.36
C PRO A 391 1.91 -29.06 -8.93
N SER A 392 2.62 -28.93 -7.80
CA SER A 392 3.46 -29.94 -7.12
C SER A 392 2.67 -31.10 -6.51
N TYR A 393 1.94 -31.84 -7.33
CA TYR A 393 1.29 -33.10 -6.94
C TYR A 393 2.32 -34.19 -6.53
N PRO A 394 1.91 -35.20 -5.74
CA PRO A 394 2.77 -36.34 -5.37
C PRO A 394 3.44 -37.04 -6.56
N ASN A 395 2.78 -37.03 -7.72
CA ASN A 395 3.20 -37.64 -8.97
C ASN A 395 3.49 -36.63 -10.09
N ALA A 396 3.70 -35.34 -9.76
CA ALA A 396 4.02 -34.31 -10.76
C ALA A 396 5.29 -34.63 -11.56
N THR A 397 5.29 -34.23 -12.83
CA THR A 397 6.48 -34.35 -13.70
C THR A 397 7.40 -33.17 -13.43
N ARG A 398 8.65 -33.45 -13.04
CA ARG A 398 9.61 -32.45 -12.59
C ARG A 398 10.72 -32.19 -13.61
N THR A 399 11.13 -30.94 -13.76
CA THR A 399 12.24 -30.47 -14.61
C THR A 399 13.49 -30.16 -13.76
N GLU A 400 14.62 -29.87 -14.41
CA GLU A 400 15.72 -29.18 -13.72
C GLU A 400 15.25 -27.76 -13.32
N GLY A 401 15.66 -27.30 -12.12
CA GLY A 401 15.35 -25.96 -11.64
C GLY A 401 16.10 -24.88 -12.42
N GLY A 402 15.35 -24.07 -13.18
CA GLY A 402 15.92 -22.96 -13.95
C GLY A 402 16.17 -21.70 -13.13
N ASN A 403 15.51 -21.59 -11.97
CA ASN A 403 15.52 -20.44 -11.06
C ASN A 403 16.33 -20.67 -9.77
N ILE A 404 17.31 -21.58 -9.74
CA ILE A 404 18.12 -21.83 -8.53
C ILE A 404 19.64 -21.75 -8.80
N PRO A 405 20.46 -21.40 -7.80
CA PRO A 405 21.92 -21.40 -7.91
C PRO A 405 22.53 -22.77 -8.25
N LYS A 406 23.73 -22.70 -8.84
CA LYS A 406 24.62 -23.84 -9.15
C LYS A 406 25.98 -23.71 -8.46
N ILE A 407 26.16 -22.68 -7.63
CA ILE A 407 27.30 -22.48 -6.74
C ILE A 407 26.84 -22.48 -5.27
N PRO A 408 27.63 -23.03 -4.33
CA PRO A 408 27.29 -23.00 -2.92
C PRO A 408 27.34 -21.59 -2.35
N SER A 409 26.46 -21.32 -1.39
CA SER A 409 26.44 -20.05 -0.66
C SER A 409 25.99 -20.24 0.79
N LEU A 410 26.48 -19.37 1.66
CA LEU A 410 26.12 -19.30 3.08
C LEU A 410 25.77 -17.86 3.48
N PRO A 411 24.76 -17.67 4.35
CA PRO A 411 24.64 -16.45 5.13
C PRO A 411 25.66 -16.49 6.28
N VAL A 412 26.20 -15.35 6.69
CA VAL A 412 27.17 -15.27 7.79
C VAL A 412 26.92 -14.04 8.67
N SER A 413 27.32 -14.14 9.94
CA SER A 413 27.19 -13.05 10.90
C SER A 413 28.14 -11.91 10.61
N TRP A 414 27.87 -10.72 11.18
CA TRP A 414 28.76 -9.57 11.09
C TRP A 414 30.19 -9.91 11.57
N ASN A 415 30.33 -10.59 12.71
CA ASN A 415 31.64 -10.97 13.24
C ASN A 415 32.44 -11.86 12.28
N ASN A 416 31.79 -12.83 11.61
CA ASN A 416 32.43 -13.68 10.61
C ASN A 416 32.73 -12.92 9.31
N GLY A 417 31.77 -12.13 8.81
CA GLY A 417 31.94 -11.30 7.62
C GLY A 417 33.12 -10.34 7.78
N LEU A 418 33.19 -9.62 8.91
CA LEU A 418 34.28 -8.71 9.25
C LEU A 418 35.65 -9.42 9.36
N HIS A 419 35.71 -10.71 9.69
CA HIS A 419 36.95 -11.49 9.62
C HIS A 419 37.40 -11.68 8.17
N ILE A 420 36.50 -12.14 7.28
CA ILE A 420 36.79 -12.34 5.85
C ILE A 420 37.17 -11.01 5.16
N LEU A 421 36.46 -9.91 5.48
CA LEU A 421 36.77 -8.58 4.94
C LEU A 421 38.15 -8.07 5.37
N LYS A 422 38.63 -8.43 6.56
CA LYS A 422 40.00 -8.12 7.03
C LYS A 422 41.07 -8.99 6.37
N GLU A 423 40.74 -10.21 5.92
CA GLU A 423 41.63 -11.00 5.07
C GLU A 423 41.75 -10.44 3.64
N ILE A 424 40.73 -9.70 3.17
CA ILE A 424 40.73 -8.97 1.89
C ILE A 424 41.53 -7.67 1.99
N ASN A 425 41.07 -6.70 2.78
CA ASN A 425 41.76 -5.43 2.96
C ASN A 425 41.73 -4.99 4.44
N PRO A 426 42.76 -5.30 5.24
CA PRO A 426 42.77 -4.97 6.67
C PRO A 426 42.89 -3.46 6.96
N ALA A 427 43.24 -2.64 5.95
CA ALA A 427 43.31 -1.18 6.08
C ALA A 427 42.01 -0.48 5.64
N SER A 428 41.20 -1.12 4.80
CA SER A 428 39.93 -0.59 4.30
C SER A 428 38.94 -1.73 3.97
N PRO A 429 38.44 -2.46 4.98
CA PRO A 429 37.69 -3.71 4.79
C PRO A 429 36.31 -3.53 4.11
N PHE A 430 35.87 -2.29 3.90
CA PHE A 430 34.57 -1.96 3.32
C PHE A 430 34.67 -1.31 1.93
N THR A 431 35.87 -1.28 1.33
CA THR A 431 36.10 -0.67 0.02
C THR A 431 36.10 -1.74 -1.08
N MET A 432 35.27 -1.53 -2.11
CA MET A 432 35.23 -2.38 -3.30
C MET A 432 36.35 -1.98 -4.28
N ASP A 433 37.61 -2.27 -3.92
CA ASP A 433 38.81 -1.92 -4.71
C ASP A 433 39.31 -3.05 -5.64
N GLY A 434 38.70 -4.24 -5.55
CA GLY A 434 39.11 -5.42 -6.33
C GLY A 434 40.27 -6.23 -5.75
N THR A 435 40.71 -5.90 -4.54
CA THR A 435 41.67 -6.72 -3.78
C THR A 435 41.08 -8.11 -3.51
N LEU A 436 41.94 -9.14 -3.60
CA LEU A 436 41.61 -10.51 -3.26
C LEU A 436 42.16 -10.86 -1.86
N SER A 437 41.50 -11.77 -1.15
CA SER A 437 41.95 -12.20 0.17
C SER A 437 43.38 -12.76 0.15
N LYS A 438 44.18 -12.35 1.14
CA LYS A 438 45.58 -12.74 1.32
C LYS A 438 45.77 -14.27 1.38
N ARG A 439 44.76 -14.96 1.90
CA ARG A 439 44.67 -16.42 2.05
C ARG A 439 43.42 -16.95 1.38
N ARG A 440 43.40 -18.24 1.08
CA ARG A 440 42.21 -18.88 0.49
C ARG A 440 41.14 -19.06 1.56
N ILE A 441 39.89 -18.86 1.16
CA ILE A 441 38.70 -19.14 1.96
C ILE A 441 38.10 -20.44 1.45
N ARG A 442 37.77 -21.34 2.38
CA ARG A 442 36.98 -22.54 2.11
C ARG A 442 35.54 -22.32 2.57
N LEU A 443 34.60 -22.58 1.68
CA LEU A 443 33.16 -22.48 1.88
C LEU A 443 32.56 -23.86 1.58
N GLN A 444 31.98 -24.49 2.60
CA GLN A 444 31.26 -25.75 2.48
C GLN A 444 29.78 -25.53 2.85
N ASN A 445 28.88 -25.95 1.96
CA ASN A 445 27.44 -26.01 2.17
C ASN A 445 26.95 -27.37 1.68
N LEU A 446 26.63 -28.30 2.58
CA LEU A 446 26.03 -29.59 2.25
C LEU A 446 24.55 -29.56 2.65
N VAL A 447 23.67 -29.98 1.76
CA VAL A 447 22.20 -29.88 1.89
C VAL A 447 21.51 -31.16 1.40
N ASP A 448 20.47 -31.60 2.11
CA ASP A 448 19.55 -32.65 1.67
C ASP A 448 18.46 -32.01 0.81
N THR A 449 18.53 -32.19 -0.51
CA THR A 449 17.57 -31.64 -1.47
C THR A 449 16.60 -32.72 -1.90
N ARG A 450 15.31 -32.57 -1.58
CA ARG A 450 14.30 -33.63 -1.69
C ARG A 450 12.91 -33.09 -2.00
N VAL A 451 12.07 -33.96 -2.55
CA VAL A 451 10.62 -33.77 -2.56
C VAL A 451 10.10 -33.99 -1.15
N MET A 452 9.44 -32.99 -0.56
CA MET A 452 8.87 -33.07 0.80
C MET A 452 7.49 -32.38 0.84
N PRO A 453 6.59 -32.78 1.75
CA PRO A 453 5.23 -32.23 1.81
C PRO A 453 5.22 -30.79 2.34
N ILE A 454 4.21 -30.02 1.93
CA ILE A 454 3.82 -28.73 2.51
C ILE A 454 2.29 -28.67 2.69
N TRP A 455 1.79 -27.81 3.57
CA TRP A 455 0.41 -27.81 4.07
C TRP A 455 -0.25 -26.42 4.06
N ASN A 456 -1.09 -26.17 3.06
CA ASN A 456 -1.92 -24.97 2.97
C ASN A 456 -3.24 -25.18 3.72
N THR A 457 -3.47 -24.46 4.82
CA THR A 457 -4.71 -24.57 5.60
C THR A 457 -5.77 -23.58 5.12
N MET A 458 -6.93 -24.10 4.70
CA MET A 458 -7.97 -23.35 4.01
C MET A 458 -9.28 -23.30 4.82
N GLY A 459 -9.93 -22.14 4.88
CA GLY A 459 -11.23 -21.91 5.53
C GLY A 459 -12.19 -21.09 4.67
N VAL A 460 -13.50 -21.37 4.75
CA VAL A 460 -14.52 -20.78 3.86
C VAL A 460 -15.79 -20.33 4.59
N ILE A 461 -16.21 -19.09 4.35
CA ILE A 461 -17.47 -18.47 4.80
C ILE A 461 -18.33 -18.11 3.57
N PRO A 462 -19.35 -18.91 3.20
CA PRO A 462 -20.10 -18.68 1.96
C PRO A 462 -21.00 -17.43 2.00
N GLY A 463 -20.85 -16.57 1.00
CA GLY A 463 -21.62 -15.33 0.85
C GLY A 463 -23.08 -15.54 0.46
N HIS A 464 -23.80 -14.44 0.28
CA HIS A 464 -25.11 -14.45 -0.39
C HIS A 464 -24.95 -14.58 -1.92
N ILE A 465 -24.09 -13.74 -2.48
CA ILE A 465 -23.35 -13.92 -3.73
C ILE A 465 -22.25 -14.93 -3.42
N ARG A 466 -22.00 -15.91 -4.29
CA ARG A 466 -21.03 -17.01 -4.01
C ARG A 466 -19.99 -17.21 -5.09
N ASP A 467 -20.35 -16.75 -6.28
CA ASP A 467 -19.61 -16.51 -7.50
C ASP A 467 -18.63 -15.33 -7.41
N GLU A 468 -18.73 -14.50 -6.37
CA GLU A 468 -17.73 -13.49 -6.00
C GLU A 468 -17.04 -13.90 -4.69
N VAL A 469 -15.70 -13.97 -4.70
CA VAL A 469 -14.85 -14.48 -3.62
C VAL A 469 -13.79 -13.44 -3.22
N VAL A 470 -13.67 -13.16 -1.92
CA VAL A 470 -12.52 -12.44 -1.33
C VAL A 470 -11.61 -13.47 -0.68
N VAL A 471 -10.31 -13.42 -0.95
CA VAL A 471 -9.31 -14.28 -0.30
C VAL A 471 -8.50 -13.44 0.68
N LEU A 472 -8.31 -13.91 1.91
CA LEU A 472 -7.28 -13.44 2.84
C LEU A 472 -6.16 -14.49 2.89
N GLY A 473 -4.91 -14.05 3.00
CA GLY A 473 -3.77 -14.95 3.13
C GLY A 473 -2.61 -14.36 3.93
N ASN A 474 -1.80 -15.28 4.44
CA ASN A 474 -0.62 -15.09 5.28
C ASN A 474 0.11 -16.44 5.26
N HIS A 475 1.43 -16.46 5.11
CA HIS A 475 2.19 -17.70 5.34
C HIS A 475 2.38 -17.97 6.83
N ARG A 476 2.84 -19.18 7.13
CA ARG A 476 2.95 -19.71 8.49
C ARG A 476 4.32 -20.31 8.73
N ASP A 477 5.00 -20.78 7.69
CA ASP A 477 6.38 -21.21 7.78
C ASP A 477 7.33 -20.05 8.05
N ALA A 478 8.36 -20.31 8.86
CA ALA A 478 9.42 -19.37 9.18
C ALA A 478 10.78 -20.10 9.20
N TRP A 479 11.89 -19.40 8.95
CA TRP A 479 13.22 -20.01 9.11
C TRP A 479 13.52 -20.50 10.54
N VAL A 480 13.01 -19.81 11.57
CA VAL A 480 13.21 -20.19 12.98
C VAL A 480 11.91 -19.94 13.76
N MET A 481 11.90 -19.03 14.75
CA MET A 481 10.71 -18.73 15.57
C MET A 481 9.73 -17.78 14.88
N GLY A 482 10.22 -16.92 14.00
CA GLY A 482 9.40 -16.09 13.12
C GLY A 482 8.38 -15.18 13.82
N ALA A 483 8.77 -14.54 14.93
CA ALA A 483 7.83 -13.78 15.76
C ALA A 483 7.25 -12.54 15.05
N ALA A 484 8.08 -11.83 14.27
CA ALA A 484 7.61 -10.92 13.24
C ALA A 484 7.20 -11.71 11.99
N ASP A 485 8.14 -12.44 11.39
CA ASP A 485 7.96 -13.08 10.09
C ASP A 485 7.74 -14.61 10.20
N PRO A 486 6.50 -15.14 10.02
CA PRO A 486 5.24 -14.47 9.72
C PRO A 486 4.27 -14.41 10.90
N THR A 487 4.68 -14.78 12.12
CA THR A 487 3.75 -14.95 13.25
C THR A 487 2.97 -13.68 13.57
N SER A 488 3.55 -12.48 13.37
CA SER A 488 2.80 -11.24 13.53
C SER A 488 1.62 -11.12 12.55
N GLY A 489 1.75 -11.65 11.33
CA GLY A 489 0.67 -11.82 10.35
C GLY A 489 -0.32 -12.91 10.75
N THR A 490 0.16 -14.05 11.26
CA THR A 490 -0.70 -15.12 11.78
C THR A 490 -1.56 -14.61 12.94
N VAL A 491 -1.00 -13.83 13.87
CA VAL A 491 -1.72 -13.12 14.94
C VAL A 491 -2.83 -12.24 14.37
N THR A 492 -2.52 -11.42 13.36
CA THR A 492 -3.51 -10.60 12.65
C THR A 492 -4.65 -11.45 12.07
N MET A 493 -4.33 -12.57 11.42
CA MET A 493 -5.31 -13.48 10.83
C MET A 493 -6.16 -14.21 11.88
N VAL A 494 -5.57 -14.59 13.02
CA VAL A 494 -6.30 -15.20 14.14
C VAL A 494 -7.32 -14.23 14.73
N GLU A 495 -6.96 -12.96 14.95
CA GLU A 495 -7.90 -11.95 15.45
C GLU A 495 -9.02 -11.66 14.44
N ILE A 496 -8.72 -11.68 13.14
CA ILE A 496 -9.75 -11.58 12.09
C ILE A 496 -10.67 -12.80 12.12
N VAL A 497 -10.16 -14.02 12.27
CA VAL A 497 -10.98 -15.25 12.39
C VAL A 497 -11.88 -15.20 13.63
N LYS A 498 -11.38 -14.76 14.79
CA LYS A 498 -12.18 -14.53 16.02
C LYS A 498 -13.27 -13.48 15.78
N GLY A 499 -12.93 -12.35 15.13
CA GLY A 499 -13.88 -11.28 14.79
C GLY A 499 -15.00 -11.72 13.84
N LEU A 500 -14.64 -12.42 12.75
CA LEU A 500 -15.60 -12.99 11.80
C LEU A 500 -16.46 -14.08 12.46
N GLY A 501 -15.88 -14.91 13.34
CA GLY A 501 -16.58 -15.87 14.18
C GLY A 501 -17.62 -15.20 15.08
N HIS A 502 -17.25 -14.10 15.75
CA HIS A 502 -18.17 -13.31 16.57
C HIS A 502 -19.34 -12.75 15.75
N LEU A 503 -19.07 -12.16 14.58
CA LEU A 503 -20.11 -11.66 13.68
C LEU A 503 -21.07 -12.76 13.21
N LEU A 504 -20.54 -13.93 12.82
CA LEU A 504 -21.36 -15.10 12.47
C LEU A 504 -22.26 -15.54 13.63
N ARG A 505 -21.74 -15.52 14.88
CA ARG A 505 -22.53 -15.81 16.10
C ARG A 505 -23.61 -14.75 16.38
N LYS A 506 -23.43 -13.51 15.92
CA LYS A 506 -24.46 -12.43 15.95
C LYS A 506 -25.50 -12.53 14.81
N GLY A 507 -25.34 -13.46 13.87
CA GLY A 507 -26.24 -13.63 12.73
C GLY A 507 -25.89 -12.78 11.50
N TRP A 508 -24.67 -12.25 11.42
CA TRP A 508 -24.12 -11.70 10.17
C TRP A 508 -23.85 -12.82 9.14
N ARG A 509 -23.78 -12.44 7.87
CA ARG A 509 -23.30 -13.25 6.75
C ARG A 509 -22.85 -12.32 5.63
N PRO A 510 -21.63 -12.45 5.09
CA PRO A 510 -21.13 -11.54 4.06
C PRO A 510 -21.97 -11.61 2.78
N LEU A 511 -21.99 -10.53 1.99
CA LEU A 511 -22.53 -10.55 0.63
C LEU A 511 -21.71 -11.47 -0.25
N ARG A 512 -20.38 -11.36 -0.24
CA ARG A 512 -19.44 -12.22 -1.00
C ARG A 512 -18.98 -13.43 -0.19
N THR A 513 -18.44 -14.44 -0.84
CA THR A 513 -17.75 -15.54 -0.12
C THR A 513 -16.41 -15.04 0.39
N ILE A 514 -16.05 -15.39 1.62
CA ILE A 514 -14.70 -15.18 2.15
C ILE A 514 -13.97 -16.52 2.19
N VAL A 515 -12.76 -16.55 1.65
CA VAL A 515 -11.77 -17.62 1.82
C VAL A 515 -10.65 -17.08 2.70
N ILE A 516 -10.15 -17.91 3.60
CA ILE A 516 -9.04 -17.61 4.50
C ILE A 516 -8.00 -18.71 4.27
N ALA A 517 -6.77 -18.32 3.96
CA ALA A 517 -5.66 -19.23 3.74
C ALA A 517 -4.55 -18.98 4.77
N SER A 518 -3.87 -20.06 5.16
CA SER A 518 -2.58 -20.05 5.84
C SER A 518 -1.64 -20.88 4.97
N TRP A 519 -0.68 -20.21 4.34
CA TRP A 519 0.26 -20.81 3.39
C TRP A 519 1.47 -21.45 4.08
N ASP A 520 2.22 -22.26 3.34
CA ASP A 520 3.45 -22.95 3.75
C ASP A 520 4.48 -22.84 2.61
N ALA A 521 5.77 -22.96 2.93
CA ALA A 521 6.91 -22.74 2.04
C ALA A 521 6.93 -21.40 1.30
N GLU A 522 6.43 -20.31 1.91
CA GLU A 522 6.72 -18.96 1.40
C GLU A 522 8.23 -18.74 1.41
N GLU A 523 8.89 -19.07 2.52
CA GLU A 523 10.28 -18.76 2.81
C GLU A 523 11.25 -19.35 1.78
N TYR A 524 10.83 -20.44 1.13
CA TYR A 524 11.56 -21.13 0.06
C TYR A 524 11.37 -20.51 -1.33
N GLY A 525 10.30 -19.76 -1.56
CA GLY A 525 10.03 -19.11 -2.86
C GLY A 525 8.55 -18.90 -3.19
N LEU A 526 7.75 -18.43 -2.23
CA LEU A 526 6.29 -18.21 -2.35
C LEU A 526 5.54 -19.50 -2.71
N ILE A 527 6.01 -20.66 -2.24
CA ILE A 527 5.67 -21.95 -2.85
C ILE A 527 4.20 -22.30 -2.60
N GLY A 528 3.74 -22.43 -1.36
CA GLY A 528 2.36 -22.89 -1.08
C GLY A 528 1.27 -22.05 -1.73
N SER A 529 1.38 -20.72 -1.70
CA SER A 529 0.46 -19.84 -2.43
C SER A 529 0.58 -20.00 -3.94
N THR A 530 1.80 -20.09 -4.48
CA THR A 530 2.04 -20.30 -5.91
C THR A 530 1.42 -21.61 -6.39
N GLU A 531 1.72 -22.75 -5.75
CA GLU A 531 1.19 -24.08 -6.14
C GLU A 531 -0.35 -24.09 -6.16
N TRP A 532 -1.00 -23.46 -5.18
CA TRP A 532 -2.47 -23.32 -5.14
C TRP A 532 -2.99 -22.37 -6.25
N GLY A 533 -2.21 -21.33 -6.56
CA GLY A 533 -2.45 -20.43 -7.68
C GLY A 533 -2.26 -21.08 -9.06
N GLU A 534 -1.44 -22.12 -9.18
CA GLU A 534 -1.32 -22.96 -10.38
C GLU A 534 -2.49 -23.96 -10.48
N ASP A 535 -2.73 -24.72 -9.41
CA ASP A 535 -3.79 -25.75 -9.32
C ASP A 535 -5.19 -25.19 -9.64
N PHE A 536 -5.48 -23.98 -9.14
CA PHE A 536 -6.81 -23.38 -9.24
C PHE A 536 -6.89 -22.11 -10.10
N ALA A 537 -5.91 -21.85 -10.96
CA ALA A 537 -5.78 -20.62 -11.77
C ALA A 537 -7.10 -20.15 -12.44
N ASP A 538 -7.83 -21.05 -13.11
CA ASP A 538 -9.11 -20.74 -13.77
C ASP A 538 -10.21 -20.36 -12.76
N PHE A 539 -10.29 -21.05 -11.61
CA PHE A 539 -11.25 -20.74 -10.54
C PHE A 539 -10.97 -19.37 -9.92
N LEU A 540 -9.69 -19.06 -9.69
CA LEU A 540 -9.27 -17.77 -9.12
C LEU A 540 -9.60 -16.64 -10.09
N LYS A 541 -9.32 -16.83 -11.37
CA LYS A 541 -9.60 -15.86 -12.44
C LYS A 541 -11.08 -15.64 -12.74
N GLU A 542 -11.94 -16.65 -12.53
CA GLU A 542 -13.39 -16.51 -12.73
C GLU A 542 -14.11 -15.88 -11.51
N HIS A 543 -13.58 -16.04 -10.29
CA HIS A 543 -14.34 -15.77 -9.07
C HIS A 543 -13.68 -14.86 -8.02
N VAL A 544 -12.36 -14.71 -7.98
CA VAL A 544 -11.68 -13.93 -6.93
C VAL A 544 -11.64 -12.44 -7.31
N VAL A 545 -12.23 -11.60 -6.45
CA VAL A 545 -12.37 -10.15 -6.67
C VAL A 545 -11.22 -9.35 -6.07
N ALA A 546 -10.59 -9.89 -5.03
CA ALA A 546 -9.41 -9.33 -4.37
C ALA A 546 -8.69 -10.40 -3.54
N TYR A 547 -7.37 -10.25 -3.42
CA TYR A 547 -6.52 -10.96 -2.48
C TYR A 547 -6.02 -9.99 -1.41
N LEU A 548 -6.14 -10.34 -0.13
CA LEU A 548 -5.81 -9.49 1.00
C LEU A 548 -4.71 -10.16 1.82
N ASN A 549 -3.46 -9.77 1.58
CA ASN A 549 -2.31 -10.33 2.27
C ASN A 549 -2.12 -9.68 3.65
N VAL A 550 -1.54 -10.43 4.57
CA VAL A 550 -0.66 -9.89 5.59
C VAL A 550 0.52 -10.83 5.76
N ASP A 551 1.70 -10.27 5.54
CA ASP A 551 3.00 -10.86 5.79
C ASP A 551 3.40 -10.54 7.25
N VAL A 552 4.57 -9.95 7.50
CA VAL A 552 4.88 -9.23 8.73
C VAL A 552 3.83 -8.13 9.00
N SER A 553 3.02 -8.31 10.05
CA SER A 553 2.12 -7.25 10.53
C SER A 553 2.84 -6.23 11.42
N VAL A 554 3.88 -6.63 12.17
CA VAL A 554 4.73 -5.71 12.95
C VAL A 554 6.17 -6.19 13.10
N SER A 555 7.12 -5.34 12.71
CA SER A 555 8.56 -5.39 13.03
C SER A 555 9.15 -4.05 13.50
N GLY A 556 8.34 -2.98 13.60
CA GLY A 556 8.79 -1.67 14.09
C GLY A 556 7.68 -0.61 14.19
N SER A 557 8.02 0.68 14.13
CA SER A 557 7.07 1.76 14.45
C SER A 557 6.28 2.35 13.29
N ARG A 558 6.71 2.23 12.03
CA ARG A 558 6.10 2.94 10.89
C ARG A 558 5.08 2.08 10.13
N PHE A 559 3.84 2.52 10.03
CA PHE A 559 2.83 1.87 9.19
C PHE A 559 3.17 2.03 7.70
N ASN A 560 3.32 0.93 6.98
CA ASN A 560 3.59 0.88 5.55
C ASN A 560 2.61 -0.10 4.90
N ILE A 561 1.75 0.41 4.01
CA ILE A 561 0.73 -0.40 3.33
C ILE A 561 0.80 -0.18 1.82
N GLY A 562 0.87 -1.29 1.08
CA GLY A 562 0.93 -1.34 -0.37
C GLY A 562 -0.34 -1.95 -0.97
N GLY A 563 -0.55 -1.72 -2.26
CA GLY A 563 -1.68 -2.33 -2.94
C GLY A 563 -1.76 -2.04 -4.43
N SER A 564 -2.72 -2.71 -5.07
CA SER A 564 -3.14 -2.38 -6.42
C SER A 564 -3.79 -0.98 -6.45
N PRO A 565 -3.51 -0.12 -7.44
CA PRO A 565 -4.08 1.24 -7.52
C PRO A 565 -5.60 1.30 -7.40
N SER A 566 -6.30 0.26 -7.85
CA SER A 566 -7.76 0.14 -7.73
C SER A 566 -8.27 -0.02 -6.29
N LEU A 567 -7.44 -0.47 -5.36
CA LEU A 567 -7.78 -0.61 -3.93
C LEU A 567 -7.25 0.55 -3.08
N ALA A 568 -6.40 1.42 -3.62
CA ALA A 568 -5.69 2.46 -2.87
C ALA A 568 -6.61 3.44 -2.12
N HIS A 569 -7.75 3.81 -2.71
CA HIS A 569 -8.77 4.65 -2.03
C HIS A 569 -9.46 3.93 -0.85
N LEU A 570 -9.65 2.61 -0.94
CA LEU A 570 -10.16 1.81 0.18
C LEU A 570 -9.12 1.67 1.29
N ILE A 571 -7.87 1.35 0.92
CA ILE A 571 -6.73 1.21 1.81
C ILE A 571 -6.59 2.47 2.69
N ARG A 572 -6.43 3.64 2.05
CA ARG A 572 -6.32 4.92 2.76
C ARG A 572 -7.57 5.24 3.56
N GLY A 573 -8.76 5.07 2.97
CA GLY A 573 -10.04 5.37 3.64
C GLY A 573 -10.35 4.48 4.86
N VAL A 574 -9.81 3.26 4.92
CA VAL A 574 -9.91 2.41 6.12
C VAL A 574 -8.94 2.87 7.19
N ALA A 575 -7.67 3.10 6.86
CA ALA A 575 -6.65 3.57 7.80
C ALA A 575 -6.99 4.96 8.39
N GLN A 576 -7.53 5.88 7.59
CA GLN A 576 -8.04 7.18 8.06
C GLN A 576 -9.29 7.06 8.96
N SER A 577 -10.01 5.93 8.92
CA SER A 577 -11.19 5.67 9.77
C SER A 577 -10.85 4.96 11.10
N LEU A 578 -9.57 4.68 11.36
CA LEU A 578 -9.07 4.08 12.60
C LEU A 578 -8.17 5.07 13.34
N ALA A 579 -8.20 5.05 14.67
CA ALA A 579 -7.28 5.80 15.51
C ALA A 579 -5.85 5.21 15.45
N HIS A 580 -4.86 6.04 15.76
CA HIS A 580 -3.47 5.61 15.98
C HIS A 580 -3.41 4.57 17.12
N PRO A 581 -2.54 3.54 17.05
CA PRO A 581 -2.38 2.57 18.13
C PRO A 581 -1.91 3.20 19.45
N THR A 582 -1.19 4.32 19.39
CA THR A 582 -0.46 4.94 20.51
C THR A 582 -0.80 6.41 20.78
N GLU A 583 -1.45 7.13 19.85
CA GLU A 583 -1.63 8.60 19.93
C GLU A 583 -3.07 9.03 19.61
N ALA A 584 -3.83 9.37 20.66
CA ALA A 584 -5.29 9.49 20.61
C ALA A 584 -5.87 10.56 19.65
N ASN A 585 -5.06 11.48 19.14
CA ASN A 585 -5.48 12.55 18.21
C ASN A 585 -5.05 12.30 16.75
N ARG A 586 -4.42 11.17 16.45
CA ARG A 586 -3.99 10.76 15.09
C ARG A 586 -4.80 9.57 14.60
N THR A 587 -4.81 9.35 13.29
CA THR A 587 -5.36 8.17 12.63
C THR A 587 -4.28 7.13 12.36
N LEU A 588 -4.64 5.88 12.09
CA LEU A 588 -3.67 4.86 11.64
C LEU A 588 -2.96 5.26 10.34
N TRP A 589 -3.59 6.07 9.48
CA TRP A 589 -2.94 6.60 8.28
C TRP A 589 -1.79 7.56 8.57
N ASP A 590 -1.82 8.25 9.71
CA ASP A 590 -0.76 9.18 10.12
C ASP A 590 0.45 8.43 10.69
N ALA A 591 0.31 7.14 11.04
CA ALA A 591 1.39 6.27 11.53
C ALA A 591 2.45 5.93 10.45
N ARG A 592 2.24 6.34 9.19
CA ARG A 592 3.27 6.28 8.13
C ARG A 592 4.43 7.25 8.38
N ASP A 593 4.18 8.28 9.19
CA ASP A 593 5.12 9.35 9.49
C ASP A 593 5.79 9.16 10.87
N ASP A 594 5.51 8.04 11.54
CA ASP A 594 6.12 7.63 12.81
C ASP A 594 7.63 7.40 12.71
N ARG A 595 8.26 7.43 13.89
CA ARG A 595 9.67 7.17 14.15
C ARG A 595 9.80 6.35 15.44
N GLY A 596 10.71 5.39 15.45
CA GLY A 596 11.00 4.59 16.65
C GLY A 596 11.58 5.42 17.80
N PRO A 597 11.55 4.87 19.03
CA PRO A 597 11.79 5.62 20.26
C PRO A 597 13.26 5.93 20.57
N PHE A 598 14.22 5.38 19.82
CA PHE A 598 15.64 5.48 20.12
C PHE A 598 16.28 6.75 19.54
N LYS A 599 17.08 7.45 20.33
CA LYS A 599 17.73 8.69 19.92
C LYS A 599 19.11 8.37 19.37
N GLY A 600 19.21 8.28 18.04
CA GLY A 600 20.49 8.24 17.35
C GLY A 600 21.39 9.44 17.67
N ILE A 601 22.68 9.34 17.35
CA ILE A 601 23.67 10.39 17.65
C ILE A 601 23.23 11.72 17.03
N ALA A 602 22.97 12.72 17.87
CA ALA A 602 22.58 14.06 17.43
C ALA A 602 23.66 14.66 16.51
N GLY A 603 23.31 14.86 15.23
CA GLY A 603 24.21 15.36 14.19
C GLY A 603 24.78 14.31 13.22
N SER A 604 24.68 13.00 13.50
CA SER A 604 25.25 11.95 12.63
C SER A 604 24.53 11.76 11.28
N VAL A 605 23.23 12.10 11.24
CA VAL A 605 22.36 12.04 10.04
C VAL A 605 22.79 13.03 8.94
N GLY A 606 23.80 13.87 9.19
CA GLY A 606 24.29 14.91 8.28
C GLY A 606 25.80 14.95 8.08
N ALA A 607 26.51 13.81 8.09
CA ALA A 607 27.91 13.77 7.64
C ALA A 607 28.44 12.39 7.21
N GLN A 608 28.21 11.34 8.02
CA GLN A 608 29.08 10.15 8.00
C GLN A 608 28.39 8.80 8.29
N ALA A 609 27.10 8.78 8.63
CA ALA A 609 26.35 7.52 8.63
C ALA A 609 26.00 7.13 7.20
N GLU A 610 26.48 5.97 6.74
CA GLU A 610 25.85 5.30 5.59
C GLU A 610 24.43 4.92 6.01
N VAL A 611 23.41 5.59 5.46
CA VAL A 611 22.04 5.11 5.55
C VAL A 611 21.90 3.96 4.56
N GLY A 612 21.58 2.76 5.04
CA GLY A 612 21.42 1.57 4.21
C GLY A 612 20.51 1.80 3.00
N GLU A 613 20.89 1.22 1.84
CA GLU A 613 20.20 1.43 0.56
C GLU A 613 18.68 1.23 0.65
N ASP A 614 18.20 0.26 1.42
CA ASP A 614 16.77 -0.04 1.54
C ASP A 614 15.99 1.09 2.24
N PHE A 615 16.54 1.67 3.32
CA PHE A 615 15.95 2.85 3.97
C PHE A 615 15.99 4.07 3.04
N ARG A 616 17.10 4.27 2.31
CA ARG A 616 17.23 5.36 1.33
C ARG A 616 16.20 5.22 0.21
N MET A 617 16.03 4.02 -0.34
CA MET A 617 15.07 3.72 -1.41
C MET A 617 13.62 3.82 -0.93
N ALA A 618 13.31 3.39 0.30
CA ALA A 618 11.97 3.55 0.87
C ALA A 618 11.60 5.04 1.08
N GLU A 619 12.52 5.85 1.59
CA GLU A 619 12.29 7.29 1.81
C GLU A 619 12.26 8.08 0.49
N GLU A 620 13.07 7.70 -0.51
CA GLU A 620 12.98 8.24 -1.89
C GLU A 620 11.68 7.85 -2.59
N LEU A 621 11.19 6.61 -2.41
CA LEU A 621 9.88 6.19 -2.91
C LEU A 621 8.78 7.02 -2.27
N ARG A 622 8.80 7.18 -0.93
CA ARG A 622 7.86 8.01 -0.16
C ARG A 622 7.86 9.46 -0.66
N ALA A 623 9.04 10.09 -0.78
CA ALA A 623 9.17 11.45 -1.32
C ALA A 623 8.67 11.56 -2.77
N SER A 624 8.90 10.55 -3.62
CA SER A 624 8.39 10.52 -5.00
C SER A 624 6.87 10.32 -5.10
N MET A 625 6.23 9.87 -4.02
CA MET A 625 4.78 9.69 -3.91
C MET A 625 4.12 10.88 -3.22
N ASP A 626 4.78 11.55 -2.27
CA ASP A 626 4.30 12.79 -1.66
C ASP A 626 4.37 13.97 -2.66
N ALA A 627 5.29 13.91 -3.63
CA ALA A 627 5.45 14.91 -4.69
C ALA A 627 4.57 14.69 -5.94
N ASP A 628 3.77 13.62 -6.00
CA ASP A 628 2.83 13.35 -7.11
C ASP A 628 1.40 13.70 -6.64
N GLU A 629 0.80 14.77 -7.18
CA GLU A 629 -0.56 15.21 -6.81
C GLU A 629 -1.66 14.16 -7.10
N LEU A 630 -1.39 13.17 -7.95
CA LEU A 630 -2.30 12.06 -8.26
C LEU A 630 -2.11 10.85 -7.33
N SER A 631 -1.12 10.91 -6.44
CA SER A 631 -0.80 9.88 -5.47
C SER A 631 -1.87 9.74 -4.39
N THR A 632 -2.20 8.49 -4.10
CA THR A 632 -3.01 8.16 -2.92
C THR A 632 -2.17 8.10 -1.64
N GLY A 633 -0.83 8.07 -1.74
CA GLY A 633 0.07 7.71 -0.65
C GLY A 633 0.15 6.21 -0.35
N VAL A 634 -0.51 5.36 -1.16
CA VAL A 634 -0.37 3.89 -1.15
C VAL A 634 0.64 3.51 -2.22
N HIS A 635 1.60 2.64 -1.89
CA HIS A 635 2.65 2.25 -2.85
C HIS A 635 2.24 1.01 -3.67
N PRO A 636 2.71 0.86 -4.92
CA PRO A 636 2.45 -0.33 -5.71
C PRO A 636 3.19 -1.54 -5.12
N LEU A 637 2.55 -2.72 -5.18
CA LEU A 637 3.16 -3.97 -4.75
C LEU A 637 4.21 -4.47 -5.75
N GLY A 638 5.35 -4.91 -5.22
CA GLY A 638 6.46 -5.51 -5.97
C GLY A 638 6.31 -7.02 -6.07
N SER A 639 7.12 -7.75 -5.31
CA SER A 639 7.10 -9.21 -5.11
C SER A 639 7.85 -9.51 -3.81
N GLY A 640 7.76 -10.74 -3.29
CA GLY A 640 8.32 -11.13 -2.00
C GLY A 640 7.28 -11.19 -0.88
N SER A 641 6.08 -11.65 -1.23
CA SER A 641 5.10 -12.32 -0.36
C SER A 641 4.04 -12.99 -1.27
N ASP A 642 3.13 -13.77 -0.69
CA ASP A 642 2.14 -14.63 -1.35
C ASP A 642 1.24 -13.90 -2.36
N TYR A 643 1.04 -12.59 -2.23
CA TYR A 643 0.29 -11.78 -3.20
C TYR A 643 0.83 -11.86 -4.64
N THR A 644 2.08 -12.31 -4.83
CA THR A 644 2.77 -12.38 -6.12
C THR A 644 2.00 -13.20 -7.16
N VAL A 645 1.56 -14.43 -6.81
CA VAL A 645 0.82 -15.28 -7.76
C VAL A 645 -0.55 -14.68 -8.13
N PHE A 646 -1.21 -14.03 -7.18
CA PHE A 646 -2.49 -13.36 -7.41
C PHE A 646 -2.33 -12.16 -8.34
N LEU A 647 -1.34 -11.30 -8.08
CA LEU A 647 -1.20 -10.01 -8.76
C LEU A 647 -0.52 -10.13 -10.13
N GLN A 648 0.74 -10.57 -10.23
CA GLN A 648 1.47 -10.47 -11.50
C GLN A 648 1.21 -11.65 -12.45
N ARG A 649 0.73 -12.80 -11.95
CA ARG A 649 0.39 -13.97 -12.78
C ARG A 649 -1.08 -14.04 -13.14
N ILE A 650 -1.99 -13.96 -12.16
CA ILE A 650 -3.43 -14.13 -12.39
C ILE A 650 -4.13 -12.81 -12.76
N GLY A 651 -3.67 -11.68 -12.20
CA GLY A 651 -4.23 -10.35 -12.45
C GLY A 651 -5.32 -9.93 -11.45
N ILE A 652 -5.31 -10.49 -10.24
CA ILE A 652 -6.22 -10.18 -9.14
C ILE A 652 -5.69 -8.95 -8.37
N ALA A 653 -6.58 -8.02 -8.02
CA ALA A 653 -6.20 -6.86 -7.21
C ALA A 653 -5.80 -7.30 -5.79
N ALA A 654 -4.58 -6.96 -5.39
CA ALA A 654 -3.99 -7.35 -4.10
C ALA A 654 -3.68 -6.16 -3.19
N ILE A 655 -3.59 -6.41 -1.88
CA ILE A 655 -2.99 -5.52 -0.87
C ILE A 655 -1.98 -6.30 -0.02
N ASP A 656 -1.04 -5.60 0.62
CA ASP A 656 -0.12 -6.16 1.61
C ASP A 656 0.45 -5.06 2.54
N GLY A 657 0.99 -5.44 3.70
CA GLY A 657 1.79 -4.58 4.58
C GLY A 657 1.28 -4.48 6.03
N GLY A 658 2.06 -3.77 6.85
CA GLY A 658 1.94 -3.71 8.30
C GLY A 658 2.76 -2.56 8.90
N PHE A 659 3.39 -2.77 10.05
CA PHE A 659 4.27 -1.81 10.71
C PHE A 659 5.74 -2.23 10.58
N GLY A 660 6.53 -1.49 9.79
CA GLY A 660 7.96 -1.76 9.58
C GLY A 660 8.88 -0.88 10.45
N ALA A 661 10.15 -1.25 10.50
CA ALA A 661 11.19 -0.50 11.20
C ALA A 661 11.49 0.87 10.57
N THR A 662 12.00 1.78 11.40
CA THR A 662 12.54 3.10 11.03
C THR A 662 13.99 3.22 11.47
N LEU A 663 14.68 4.29 11.04
CA LEU A 663 16.06 4.58 11.43
C LEU A 663 16.29 4.76 12.95
N SER A 664 15.22 4.82 13.75
CA SER A 664 15.22 4.98 15.20
C SER A 664 14.42 3.91 15.96
N ASP A 665 14.01 2.82 15.29
CA ASP A 665 13.53 1.61 15.97
C ASP A 665 14.70 0.72 16.40
N ALA A 666 14.44 -0.29 17.24
CA ALA A 666 15.41 -1.35 17.45
C ALA A 666 15.68 -2.10 16.15
N VAL A 667 16.90 -2.61 15.99
CA VAL A 667 17.24 -3.38 14.79
C VAL A 667 16.50 -4.70 14.81
N TYR A 668 15.68 -4.94 13.80
CA TYR A 668 14.97 -6.20 13.61
C TYR A 668 15.88 -7.26 12.98
N HIS A 669 16.07 -8.38 13.68
CA HIS A 669 16.91 -9.52 13.27
C HIS A 669 16.17 -10.45 12.31
N TYR A 670 15.80 -9.91 11.15
CA TYR A 670 15.14 -10.63 10.05
C TYR A 670 15.77 -12.00 9.76
N HIS A 671 14.96 -13.08 9.77
CA HIS A 671 15.35 -14.49 9.55
C HIS A 671 16.45 -15.05 10.50
N SER A 672 16.58 -14.49 11.69
CA SER A 672 17.48 -14.93 12.77
C SER A 672 16.73 -15.76 13.84
N VAL A 673 17.44 -16.52 14.67
CA VAL A 673 16.88 -17.02 15.95
C VAL A 673 16.36 -15.89 16.85
N TYR A 674 16.91 -14.68 16.71
CA TYR A 674 16.49 -13.49 17.46
C TYR A 674 15.22 -12.81 16.92
N ASP A 675 14.59 -13.33 15.84
CA ASP A 675 13.20 -12.98 15.50
C ASP A 675 12.23 -13.68 16.46
N SER A 676 12.22 -13.22 17.71
CA SER A 676 11.64 -13.93 18.84
C SER A 676 10.50 -13.16 19.51
N GLN A 677 9.70 -13.90 20.29
CA GLN A 677 8.66 -13.31 21.15
C GLN A 677 9.24 -12.27 22.12
N GLN A 678 10.53 -12.38 22.50
CA GLN A 678 11.20 -11.38 23.34
C GLN A 678 11.42 -10.08 22.58
N PHE A 679 11.88 -10.13 21.32
CA PHE A 679 12.04 -8.93 20.48
C PHE A 679 10.70 -8.20 20.30
N GLN A 680 9.62 -8.94 20.06
CA GLN A 680 8.27 -8.38 19.96
C GLN A 680 7.81 -7.69 21.26
N GLU A 681 7.94 -8.35 22.41
CA GLU A 681 7.47 -7.81 23.70
C GLU A 681 8.33 -6.65 24.25
N GLN A 682 9.61 -6.58 23.90
CA GLN A 682 10.53 -5.54 24.40
C GLN A 682 10.69 -4.35 23.46
N TYR A 683 10.64 -4.56 22.14
CA TYR A 683 11.13 -3.57 21.18
C TYR A 683 10.16 -3.23 20.05
N ALA A 684 9.65 -4.22 19.30
CA ALA A 684 8.83 -3.93 18.12
C ALA A 684 7.41 -3.46 18.48
N ASP A 685 6.72 -4.15 19.40
CA ASP A 685 5.36 -3.76 19.82
C ASP A 685 5.07 -4.04 21.31
N PRO A 686 5.70 -3.32 22.25
CA PRO A 686 5.39 -3.45 23.68
C PRO A 686 3.90 -3.23 23.97
N GLY A 687 3.19 -4.31 24.35
CA GLY A 687 1.74 -4.31 24.56
C GLY A 687 0.88 -4.61 23.32
N PHE A 688 1.49 -5.03 22.20
CA PHE A 688 0.83 -5.55 20.99
C PHE A 688 -0.23 -4.59 20.37
N LEU A 689 -0.02 -3.28 20.52
CA LEU A 689 -0.97 -2.25 20.10
C LEU A 689 -1.03 -2.10 18.57
N ARG A 690 0.10 -2.26 17.87
CA ARG A 690 0.19 -2.21 16.40
C ARG A 690 -0.39 -3.48 15.78
N HIS A 691 -0.14 -4.66 16.35
CA HIS A 691 -0.78 -5.92 15.93
C HIS A 691 -2.31 -5.79 15.95
N VAL A 692 -2.84 -5.27 17.05
CA VAL A 692 -4.28 -5.00 17.22
C VAL A 692 -4.79 -3.96 16.20
N ALA A 693 -3.98 -2.96 15.84
CA ALA A 693 -4.34 -1.99 14.80
C ALA A 693 -4.36 -2.61 13.39
N VAL A 694 -3.40 -3.47 13.02
CA VAL A 694 -3.40 -4.17 11.72
C VAL A 694 -4.56 -5.17 11.62
N ALA A 695 -4.85 -5.93 12.68
CA ALA A 695 -6.03 -6.80 12.76
C ALA A 695 -7.35 -6.02 12.55
N LYS A 696 -7.48 -4.83 13.15
CA LYS A 696 -8.63 -3.94 12.96
C LYS A 696 -8.68 -3.38 11.54
N TYR A 697 -7.55 -2.96 10.99
CA TYR A 697 -7.42 -2.44 9.64
C TYR A 697 -7.78 -3.47 8.56
N LEU A 698 -7.08 -4.59 8.50
CA LEU A 698 -7.27 -5.63 7.49
C LEU A 698 -8.65 -6.30 7.61
N GLY A 699 -9.16 -6.43 8.84
CA GLY A 699 -10.53 -6.84 9.11
C GLY A 699 -11.58 -5.88 8.56
N LEU A 700 -11.41 -4.55 8.71
CA LEU A 700 -12.29 -3.57 8.09
C LEU A 700 -12.19 -3.54 6.57
N VAL A 701 -10.98 -3.67 5.99
CA VAL A 701 -10.83 -3.83 4.52
C VAL A 701 -11.63 -5.06 4.06
N THR A 702 -11.42 -6.21 4.72
CA THR A 702 -12.14 -7.46 4.44
C THR A 702 -13.65 -7.27 4.48
N LEU A 703 -14.19 -6.67 5.55
CA LEU A 703 -15.62 -6.43 5.69
C LEU A 703 -16.17 -5.49 4.61
N ARG A 704 -15.45 -4.41 4.27
CA ARG A 704 -15.87 -3.44 3.25
C ARG A 704 -15.79 -4.01 1.83
N VAL A 705 -14.84 -4.90 1.50
CA VAL A 705 -14.86 -5.65 0.23
C VAL A 705 -15.98 -6.70 0.24
N ALA A 706 -16.19 -7.43 1.34
CA ALA A 706 -17.12 -8.56 1.39
C ALA A 706 -18.61 -8.19 1.51
N ASP A 707 -18.96 -7.04 2.11
CA ASP A 707 -20.36 -6.61 2.35
C ASP A 707 -20.78 -5.34 1.57
N SER A 708 -19.91 -4.80 0.71
CA SER A 708 -20.26 -3.71 -0.24
C SER A 708 -21.19 -4.19 -1.35
N ILE A 709 -22.10 -3.32 -1.80
CA ILE A 709 -23.06 -3.66 -2.87
C ILE A 709 -22.34 -3.72 -4.20
N ILE A 710 -21.70 -2.62 -4.61
CA ILE A 710 -20.72 -2.60 -5.71
C ILE A 710 -19.31 -2.65 -5.12
N LEU A 711 -18.40 -3.40 -5.74
CA LEU A 711 -17.01 -3.50 -5.30
C LEU A 711 -16.33 -2.12 -5.21
N PRO A 712 -15.62 -1.81 -4.10
CA PRO A 712 -14.97 -0.52 -3.84
C PRO A 712 -13.64 -0.35 -4.62
N LEU A 713 -13.60 -0.85 -5.86
CA LEU A 713 -12.46 -0.74 -6.76
C LEU A 713 -12.54 0.58 -7.53
N ASN A 714 -11.58 1.49 -7.39
CA ASN A 714 -11.51 2.73 -8.16
C ASN A 714 -10.78 2.47 -9.49
N THR A 715 -11.51 2.37 -10.61
CA THR A 715 -10.89 2.07 -11.92
C THR A 715 -10.15 3.27 -12.53
N THR A 716 -10.49 4.48 -12.05
CA THR A 716 -9.90 5.74 -12.51
C THR A 716 -8.51 5.94 -11.91
N GLN A 717 -8.30 5.64 -10.63
CA GLN A 717 -6.99 5.70 -9.97
C GLN A 717 -5.94 4.87 -10.71
N TYR A 718 -6.29 3.66 -11.13
CA TYR A 718 -5.40 2.79 -11.91
C TYR A 718 -4.96 3.43 -13.23
N ALA A 719 -5.85 4.17 -13.89
CA ALA A 719 -5.51 4.88 -15.12
C ALA A 719 -4.67 6.14 -14.90
N LEU A 720 -4.82 6.81 -13.75
CA LEU A 720 -3.98 7.95 -13.35
C LEU A 720 -2.54 7.49 -13.05
N GLU A 721 -2.39 6.44 -12.24
CA GLU A 721 -1.05 5.92 -11.89
C GLU A 721 -0.29 5.36 -13.09
N LEU A 722 -0.97 4.74 -14.07
CA LEU A 722 -0.33 4.39 -15.35
C LEU A 722 0.24 5.62 -16.07
N GLY A 723 -0.37 6.80 -15.91
CA GLY A 723 0.17 8.08 -16.38
C GLY A 723 1.44 8.49 -15.63
N SER A 724 1.42 8.45 -14.29
CA SER A 724 2.61 8.70 -13.46
C SER A 724 3.76 7.72 -13.75
N TYR A 725 3.44 6.45 -14.04
CA TYR A 725 4.44 5.44 -14.40
C TYR A 725 5.01 5.71 -15.81
N LEU A 726 4.19 6.16 -16.76
CA LEU A 726 4.68 6.60 -18.08
C LEU A 726 5.63 7.80 -17.96
N ALA A 727 5.28 8.82 -17.17
CA ALA A 727 6.15 9.97 -16.94
C ALA A 727 7.52 9.56 -16.36
N LYS A 728 7.54 8.57 -15.44
CA LYS A 728 8.78 7.98 -14.91
C LYS A 728 9.59 7.25 -16.02
N VAL A 729 8.94 6.53 -16.94
CA VAL A 729 9.59 5.88 -18.09
C VAL A 729 10.11 6.91 -19.12
N GLU A 730 9.38 8.00 -19.38
CA GLU A 730 9.80 9.07 -20.29
C GLU A 730 11.02 9.84 -19.74
N LYS A 731 11.05 10.09 -18.43
CA LYS A 731 12.23 10.63 -17.73
C LYS A 731 13.43 9.69 -17.90
N LEU A 732 13.28 8.40 -17.57
CA LEU A 732 14.37 7.41 -17.72
C LEU A 732 14.86 7.29 -19.17
N ALA A 733 13.96 7.31 -20.15
CA ALA A 733 14.32 7.30 -21.57
C ALA A 733 15.14 8.55 -21.94
N THR A 734 14.73 9.72 -21.47
CA THR A 734 15.46 10.99 -21.68
C THR A 734 16.85 10.97 -21.05
N GLU A 735 16.96 10.54 -19.79
CA GLU A 735 18.23 10.44 -19.05
C GLU A 735 19.19 9.45 -19.71
N ASN A 736 18.69 8.34 -20.26
CA ASN A 736 19.48 7.34 -20.99
C ASN A 736 19.65 7.66 -22.49
N SER A 737 19.23 8.85 -22.96
CA SER A 737 19.31 9.30 -24.36
C SER A 737 18.61 8.35 -25.37
N LEU A 738 17.54 7.67 -24.95
CA LEU A 738 16.76 6.74 -25.76
C LEU A 738 15.65 7.47 -26.53
N SER A 739 15.75 7.47 -27.86
CA SER A 739 14.74 8.05 -28.76
C SER A 739 13.56 7.11 -28.97
N THR A 740 12.49 7.28 -28.18
CA THR A 740 11.26 6.46 -28.22
C THR A 740 10.03 7.32 -28.44
N ASP A 741 9.06 6.86 -29.25
CA ASP A 741 7.74 7.49 -29.40
C ASP A 741 6.73 6.83 -28.45
N PHE A 742 6.30 7.57 -27.43
CA PHE A 742 5.30 7.15 -26.44
C PHE A 742 3.87 7.60 -26.78
N SER A 743 3.66 8.29 -27.92
CA SER A 743 2.36 8.91 -28.26
C SER A 743 1.20 7.91 -28.28
N SER A 744 1.42 6.68 -28.76
CA SER A 744 0.41 5.63 -28.78
C SER A 744 0.01 5.15 -27.38
N LEU A 745 0.94 5.17 -26.43
CA LEU A 745 0.72 4.80 -25.04
C LEU A 745 0.02 5.93 -24.26
N HIS A 746 0.41 7.19 -24.48
CA HIS A 746 -0.35 8.37 -24.02
C HIS A 746 -1.80 8.32 -24.47
N HIS A 747 -2.07 8.01 -25.75
CA HIS A 747 -3.44 7.87 -26.27
C HIS A 747 -4.19 6.69 -25.62
N ALA A 748 -3.52 5.57 -25.35
CA ALA A 748 -4.12 4.40 -24.70
C ALA A 748 -4.51 4.70 -23.24
N ILE A 749 -3.61 5.29 -22.46
CA ILE A 749 -3.85 5.70 -21.06
C ILE A 749 -4.92 6.79 -21.00
N SER A 750 -4.84 7.82 -21.85
CA SER A 750 -5.87 8.88 -21.94
C SER A 750 -7.27 8.31 -22.22
N LYS A 751 -7.36 7.32 -23.12
CA LYS A 751 -8.61 6.63 -23.45
C LYS A 751 -9.09 5.75 -22.29
N LEU A 752 -8.17 5.08 -21.58
CA LEU A 752 -8.48 4.26 -20.41
C LEU A 752 -9.04 5.16 -19.29
N ALA A 753 -8.35 6.24 -18.91
CA ALA A 753 -8.80 7.17 -17.87
C ALA A 753 -10.20 7.72 -18.12
N LYS A 754 -10.48 8.16 -19.36
CA LYS A 754 -11.83 8.62 -19.76
C LYS A 754 -12.90 7.51 -19.68
N SER A 755 -12.52 6.25 -19.93
CA SER A 755 -13.43 5.11 -19.86
C SER A 755 -13.69 4.67 -18.42
N SER A 756 -12.65 4.64 -17.59
CA SER A 756 -12.71 4.37 -16.15
C SER A 756 -13.56 5.40 -15.42
N TYR A 757 -13.37 6.69 -15.69
CA TYR A 757 -14.16 7.76 -15.07
C TYR A 757 -15.67 7.58 -15.33
N ALA A 758 -16.05 7.28 -16.57
CA ALA A 758 -17.43 7.02 -16.94
C ALA A 758 -17.98 5.71 -16.32
N LEU A 759 -17.12 4.70 -16.07
CA LEU A 759 -17.49 3.48 -15.36
C LEU A 759 -17.71 3.73 -13.87
N ASP A 760 -16.83 4.48 -13.22
CA ASP A 760 -16.93 4.83 -11.81
C ASP A 760 -18.15 5.74 -11.55
N GLU A 761 -18.44 6.75 -12.40
CA GLU A 761 -19.70 7.53 -12.34
C GLU A 761 -20.93 6.62 -12.48
N ALA A 762 -20.90 5.68 -13.43
CA ALA A 762 -22.01 4.77 -13.68
C ALA A 762 -22.24 3.80 -12.51
N LYS A 763 -21.19 3.31 -11.85
CA LYS A 763 -21.27 2.50 -10.62
C LYS A 763 -21.91 3.30 -9.49
N ASP A 764 -21.41 4.51 -9.23
CA ASP A 764 -21.91 5.38 -8.17
C ASP A 764 -23.41 5.67 -8.32
N LYS A 765 -23.83 5.96 -9.55
CA LYS A 765 -25.22 6.19 -9.96
C LYS A 765 -26.08 4.93 -9.84
N ALA A 766 -25.55 3.77 -10.21
CA ALA A 766 -26.24 2.49 -10.09
C ALA A 766 -26.49 2.11 -8.61
N GLU A 767 -25.51 2.30 -7.73
CA GLU A 767 -25.69 2.03 -6.30
C GLU A 767 -26.69 3.02 -5.66
N LYS A 768 -26.60 4.31 -6.00
CA LYS A 768 -27.54 5.35 -5.53
C LYS A 768 -28.99 5.02 -5.93
N GLU A 769 -29.24 4.64 -7.19
CA GLU A 769 -30.58 4.18 -7.62
C GLU A 769 -30.99 2.83 -7.03
N PHE A 770 -30.06 1.89 -6.80
CA PHE A 770 -30.37 0.60 -6.20
C PHE A 770 -30.79 0.74 -4.72
N ARG A 771 -30.05 1.51 -3.91
CA ARG A 771 -30.42 1.85 -2.52
C ARG A 771 -31.78 2.59 -2.47
N LYS A 772 -32.02 3.49 -3.42
CA LYS A 772 -33.30 4.20 -3.62
C LYS A 772 -34.44 3.31 -4.11
N ALA A 773 -34.16 2.20 -4.80
CA ALA A 773 -35.15 1.18 -5.16
C ALA A 773 -35.48 0.29 -3.96
N LEU A 774 -34.48 -0.14 -3.18
CA LEU A 774 -34.64 -0.94 -1.96
C LEU A 774 -35.50 -0.23 -0.90
N SER A 775 -35.29 1.07 -0.68
CA SER A 775 -36.08 1.83 0.30
C SER A 775 -37.57 1.87 -0.07
N LYS A 776 -37.89 2.02 -1.36
CA LYS A 776 -39.25 2.10 -1.93
C LYS A 776 -40.08 0.82 -1.80
N ILE A 777 -39.49 -0.34 -1.46
CA ILE A 777 -40.22 -1.62 -1.38
C ILE A 777 -41.10 -1.68 -0.11
N ARG A 778 -42.22 -0.95 -0.09
CA ARG A 778 -43.21 -0.93 0.99
C ARG A 778 -44.15 -2.14 0.96
N LEU A 779 -44.82 -2.41 2.08
CA LEU A 779 -46.01 -3.27 2.11
C LEU A 779 -47.18 -2.57 1.40
N PRO A 780 -48.17 -3.32 0.86
CA PRO A 780 -49.48 -2.74 0.60
C PRO A 780 -50.08 -2.23 1.92
N HIS A 781 -50.42 -0.94 1.98
CA HIS A 781 -50.90 -0.29 3.21
C HIS A 781 -52.20 -0.91 3.72
N ARG A 782 -52.44 -0.80 5.03
CA ARG A 782 -53.52 -1.54 5.73
C ARG A 782 -54.92 -0.94 5.52
N ASP A 783 -55.00 0.32 5.10
CA ASP A 783 -56.19 1.16 5.35
C ASP A 783 -57.16 1.26 4.14
N GLY A 784 -56.80 0.65 3.01
CA GLY A 784 -57.61 0.65 1.79
C GLY A 784 -58.73 -0.40 1.71
N MET A 785 -59.11 -1.09 2.79
CA MET A 785 -60.07 -2.21 2.72
C MET A 785 -61.08 -2.25 3.88
N ASN A 786 -61.77 -1.13 4.09
CA ASN A 786 -62.92 -1.06 5.02
C ASN A 786 -64.29 -0.96 4.31
N ARG A 787 -64.47 -1.67 3.17
CA ARG A 787 -65.78 -2.02 2.58
C ARG A 787 -65.68 -3.16 1.57
N SER A 788 -66.31 -4.31 1.89
CA SER A 788 -66.40 -5.54 1.07
C SER A 788 -65.06 -6.27 0.81
N THR A 789 -64.97 -7.61 0.65
CA THR A 789 -65.96 -8.69 0.70
C THR A 789 -65.46 -9.86 1.59
N ARG A 790 -66.33 -10.78 2.01
CA ARG A 790 -65.99 -11.97 2.82
C ARG A 790 -65.12 -13.03 2.10
N ALA A 791 -64.65 -12.79 0.88
CA ALA A 791 -63.91 -13.77 0.06
C ALA A 791 -62.41 -13.91 0.41
N ALA A 792 -61.79 -12.92 1.08
CA ALA A 792 -60.34 -12.81 1.23
C ALA A 792 -59.65 -13.84 2.18
N ARG A 793 -60.36 -14.87 2.67
CA ARG A 793 -59.86 -15.79 3.72
C ARG A 793 -58.94 -16.92 3.22
N ARG A 794 -58.66 -17.02 1.90
CA ARG A 794 -57.78 -18.06 1.31
C ARG A 794 -56.36 -17.60 0.93
N THR A 795 -56.05 -16.30 0.93
CA THR A 795 -54.75 -15.78 0.43
C THR A 795 -53.75 -15.36 1.52
N GLY A 796 -54.08 -15.54 2.80
CA GLY A 796 -53.24 -15.10 3.93
C GLY A 796 -51.82 -15.68 3.95
N CYS A 797 -51.60 -16.88 3.40
CA CYS A 797 -50.27 -17.48 3.29
C CYS A 797 -49.34 -16.65 2.36
N THR A 798 -49.85 -16.24 1.19
CA THR A 798 -49.07 -15.50 0.17
C THR A 798 -48.62 -14.11 0.63
N LYS A 799 -49.48 -13.36 1.35
CA LYS A 799 -49.09 -12.05 1.89
C LYS A 799 -48.00 -12.19 2.95
N ARG A 800 -48.02 -13.25 3.76
CA ARG A 800 -47.02 -13.50 4.81
C ARG A 800 -45.68 -13.99 4.24
N THR A 801 -45.66 -14.78 3.17
CA THR A 801 -44.42 -15.13 2.46
C THR A 801 -43.84 -13.95 1.68
N TRP A 802 -44.66 -13.13 1.00
CA TRP A 802 -44.15 -11.95 0.30
C TRP A 802 -43.58 -10.90 1.27
N ALA A 803 -44.22 -10.67 2.41
CA ALA A 803 -43.67 -9.84 3.48
C ALA A 803 -42.34 -10.40 4.03
N LYS A 804 -42.23 -11.71 4.27
CA LYS A 804 -40.96 -12.36 4.65
C LYS A 804 -39.87 -12.17 3.60
N PHE A 805 -40.16 -12.44 2.33
CA PHE A 805 -39.20 -12.28 1.22
C PHE A 805 -38.73 -10.83 1.08
N ARG A 806 -39.66 -9.87 1.11
CA ARG A 806 -39.38 -8.43 1.10
C ARG A 806 -38.47 -8.02 2.26
N ASN A 807 -38.78 -8.46 3.48
CA ASN A 807 -37.98 -8.17 4.67
C ASN A 807 -36.60 -8.83 4.59
N TRP A 808 -36.49 -10.03 3.98
CA TRP A 808 -35.23 -10.72 3.73
C TRP A 808 -34.35 -10.01 2.69
N VAL A 809 -34.92 -9.54 1.58
CA VAL A 809 -34.20 -8.69 0.59
C VAL A 809 -33.76 -7.37 1.21
N LYS A 810 -34.65 -6.69 1.94
CA LYS A 810 -34.30 -5.46 2.66
C LYS A 810 -33.17 -5.69 3.69
N ALA A 811 -33.24 -6.77 4.46
CA ALA A 811 -32.21 -7.13 5.43
C ALA A 811 -30.88 -7.50 4.79
N MET A 812 -30.88 -8.22 3.65
CA MET A 812 -29.66 -8.57 2.90
C MET A 812 -28.83 -7.33 2.57
N PHE A 813 -29.49 -6.23 2.20
CA PHE A 813 -28.83 -4.95 1.85
C PHE A 813 -28.93 -3.88 2.97
N GLY A 814 -29.08 -4.30 4.24
CA GLY A 814 -28.98 -3.42 5.42
C GLY A 814 -30.14 -2.43 5.65
N VAL A 815 -31.25 -2.52 4.91
CA VAL A 815 -32.36 -1.55 4.98
C VAL A 815 -33.38 -1.95 6.06
N ARG A 816 -33.28 -1.38 7.27
CA ARG A 816 -34.39 -1.42 8.25
C ARG A 816 -35.55 -0.52 7.80
N GLU A 817 -36.77 -0.80 8.28
CA GLU A 817 -37.86 0.16 8.22
C GLU A 817 -37.89 0.91 9.56
N THR A 818 -37.93 2.24 9.52
CA THR A 818 -38.04 3.08 10.71
C THR A 818 -39.38 2.82 11.39
N GLU A 819 -39.37 2.32 12.62
CA GLU A 819 -40.57 2.35 13.45
C GLU A 819 -40.92 3.82 13.73
N HIS A 820 -42.14 4.22 13.39
CA HIS A 820 -42.60 5.58 13.65
C HIS A 820 -42.71 5.79 15.15
N ALA A 821 -41.94 6.75 15.68
CA ALA A 821 -42.02 7.15 17.08
C ALA A 821 -43.44 7.63 17.41
N ASN A 822 -44.12 6.93 18.32
CA ASN A 822 -45.45 7.31 18.81
C ASN A 822 -45.34 8.49 19.79
N VAL A 823 -45.17 9.69 19.25
CA VAL A 823 -45.35 10.94 20.01
C VAL A 823 -46.79 11.42 19.80
N HIS A 824 -47.59 11.43 20.87
CA HIS A 824 -48.96 11.96 20.86
C HIS A 824 -48.98 13.46 21.12
N PRO A 825 -49.68 14.25 20.29
CA PRO A 825 -50.30 15.51 20.68
C PRO A 825 -51.82 15.35 20.87
N HIS A 826 -52.41 16.07 21.82
CA HIS A 826 -53.87 16.15 21.98
C HIS A 826 -54.52 17.19 21.03
N PRO A 827 -55.84 17.11 20.75
CA PRO A 827 -56.44 17.74 19.57
C PRO A 827 -57.15 19.07 19.82
N HIS A 828 -57.21 19.92 18.79
CA HIS A 828 -58.21 20.98 18.62
C HIS A 828 -58.69 21.08 17.16
N HIS A 829 -59.95 21.49 16.99
CA HIS A 829 -60.69 21.74 15.73
C HIS A 829 -61.22 23.20 15.75
N PRO A 830 -61.73 23.82 14.65
CA PRO A 830 -62.38 23.20 13.48
C PRO A 830 -62.04 23.78 12.06
N HIS A 831 -62.81 23.31 11.07
CA HIS A 831 -62.93 23.63 9.62
C HIS A 831 -63.35 25.09 9.26
N PRO A 832 -63.54 25.50 7.97
CA PRO A 832 -63.38 24.80 6.66
C PRO A 832 -62.60 25.56 5.55
N HIS A 833 -62.36 24.94 4.38
CA HIS A 833 -62.89 25.34 3.05
C HIS A 833 -62.47 24.36 1.91
N HIS A 834 -63.03 24.51 0.70
CA HIS A 834 -63.05 23.50 -0.40
C HIS A 834 -61.98 23.74 -1.50
N HIS A 835 -61.59 22.68 -2.22
CA HIS A 835 -61.94 22.43 -3.64
C HIS A 835 -61.47 21.03 -4.12
N GLU A 836 -61.96 20.54 -5.26
CA GLU A 836 -61.90 19.13 -5.68
C GLU A 836 -61.29 18.90 -7.09
N GLU A 837 -60.64 17.73 -7.24
CA GLU A 837 -60.38 16.96 -8.48
C GLU A 837 -59.52 17.55 -9.64
N PRO A 838 -59.01 16.71 -10.59
CA PRO A 838 -59.01 15.23 -10.66
C PRO A 838 -57.59 14.60 -10.74
N VAL A 839 -57.52 13.25 -10.74
CA VAL A 839 -56.27 12.45 -10.80
C VAL A 839 -56.24 11.55 -12.06
N PRO A 840 -55.13 11.49 -12.82
CA PRO A 840 -54.91 10.48 -13.87
C PRO A 840 -54.23 9.19 -13.34
N GLU A 841 -54.41 8.08 -14.06
CA GLU A 841 -54.20 6.71 -13.56
C GLU A 841 -52.73 6.25 -13.45
N ALA A 842 -52.47 5.33 -12.52
CA ALA A 842 -51.15 4.73 -12.30
C ALA A 842 -50.88 3.50 -13.20
N LEU A 843 -49.76 3.50 -13.93
CA LEU A 843 -49.27 2.36 -14.69
C LEU A 843 -48.41 1.40 -13.84
N ALA A 844 -48.42 0.11 -14.19
CA ALA A 844 -48.06 -0.97 -13.28
C ALA A 844 -46.55 -1.36 -13.30
N LEU A 845 -45.96 -1.52 -12.12
CA LEU A 845 -44.68 -2.21 -11.92
C LEU A 845 -44.87 -3.65 -11.41
N PRO A 846 -44.81 -4.65 -12.30
CA PRO A 846 -44.30 -5.98 -11.92
C PRO A 846 -43.17 -6.51 -12.83
N VAL A 847 -42.89 -5.86 -13.96
CA VAL A 847 -42.01 -6.43 -15.02
C VAL A 847 -40.50 -6.21 -14.76
N VAL A 848 -40.14 -5.14 -14.05
CA VAL A 848 -38.75 -4.65 -13.97
C VAL A 848 -37.79 -5.63 -13.27
N LEU A 849 -38.21 -6.33 -12.21
CA LEU A 849 -37.32 -7.24 -11.47
C LEU A 849 -37.01 -8.55 -12.21
N SER A 850 -37.84 -8.99 -13.15
CA SER A 850 -37.49 -10.15 -13.99
C SER A 850 -36.51 -9.77 -15.12
N ALA A 851 -36.58 -8.54 -15.63
CA ALA A 851 -35.66 -8.07 -16.67
C ALA A 851 -34.21 -7.96 -16.16
N LEU A 852 -34.03 -7.43 -14.93
CA LEU A 852 -32.70 -7.28 -14.31
C LEU A 852 -31.96 -8.61 -14.10
N PHE A 853 -32.67 -9.73 -13.91
CA PHE A 853 -32.07 -11.06 -13.79
C PHE A 853 -31.83 -11.78 -15.13
N THR A 854 -32.17 -11.16 -16.27
CA THR A 854 -31.99 -11.78 -17.61
C THR A 854 -31.14 -10.94 -18.56
N LEU A 855 -30.98 -9.62 -18.30
CA LEU A 855 -30.14 -8.72 -19.10
C LEU A 855 -28.63 -8.79 -18.78
N VAL A 856 -28.22 -9.53 -17.75
CA VAL A 856 -26.81 -9.77 -17.39
C VAL A 856 -26.26 -11.08 -17.99
N GLN A 857 -27.11 -11.93 -18.59
CA GLN A 857 -26.74 -13.27 -19.10
C GLN A 857 -26.81 -13.44 -20.63
N ALA A 858 -26.73 -12.36 -21.41
CA ALA A 858 -26.81 -12.43 -22.88
C ALA A 858 -25.85 -11.46 -23.60
N GLY A 859 -24.55 -11.79 -23.63
CA GLY A 859 -23.52 -10.93 -24.22
C GLY A 859 -22.24 -11.64 -24.69
N HIS A 860 -22.29 -12.27 -25.87
CA HIS A 860 -21.14 -12.68 -26.70
C HIS A 860 -20.10 -13.66 -26.13
N GLY A 861 -20.26 -14.95 -26.44
CA GLY A 861 -19.13 -15.88 -26.49
C GLY A 861 -18.24 -15.67 -27.75
N PRO A 862 -16.95 -16.06 -27.71
CA PRO A 862 -16.00 -15.75 -28.78
C PRO A 862 -16.23 -16.58 -30.05
N ARG A 863 -16.20 -15.93 -31.22
CA ARG A 863 -16.14 -16.63 -32.52
C ARG A 863 -14.70 -17.10 -32.78
N ARG A 864 -14.51 -18.42 -32.88
CA ARG A 864 -13.29 -18.99 -33.47
C ARG A 864 -13.20 -18.60 -34.96
N LEU A 865 -12.06 -18.05 -35.37
CA LEU A 865 -11.56 -18.14 -36.75
C LEU A 865 -10.31 -19.01 -36.74
N GLY A 866 -10.17 -19.88 -37.73
CA GLY A 866 -9.23 -21.00 -37.69
C GLY A 866 -7.83 -20.65 -38.17
N SER A 867 -6.85 -21.40 -37.67
CA SER A 867 -5.49 -21.43 -38.22
C SER A 867 -5.47 -21.96 -39.65
N PRO A 868 -4.64 -21.39 -40.54
CA PRO A 868 -4.04 -22.11 -41.64
C PRO A 868 -2.57 -22.43 -41.30
N SER A 869 -2.26 -23.70 -41.05
CA SER A 869 -0.88 -24.17 -41.10
C SER A 869 -0.47 -24.36 -42.56
N HIS A 870 0.72 -23.87 -42.95
CA HIS A 870 1.37 -24.30 -44.18
C HIS A 870 2.90 -24.31 -44.03
N GLN A 871 3.54 -25.14 -44.85
CA GLN A 871 4.89 -25.65 -44.60
C GLN A 871 6.03 -24.81 -45.18
N VAL A 872 7.14 -24.77 -44.43
CA VAL A 872 8.53 -24.96 -44.87
C VAL A 872 9.00 -24.19 -46.12
N ARG A 873 9.88 -23.20 -45.90
CA ARG A 873 11.19 -23.10 -46.57
C ARG A 873 12.13 -22.06 -45.92
N GLY A 874 13.38 -22.45 -45.74
CA GLY A 874 14.55 -21.56 -45.76
C GLY A 874 15.58 -22.13 -46.75
N PRO A 875 16.90 -21.82 -46.65
CA PRO A 875 17.53 -20.75 -45.88
C PRO A 875 18.67 -19.99 -46.64
N SER A 876 19.02 -18.78 -46.19
CA SER A 876 20.34 -18.13 -46.44
C SER A 876 20.53 -17.00 -45.43
N LYS A 877 21.48 -17.02 -44.47
CA LYS A 877 22.96 -17.01 -44.54
C LYS A 877 23.61 -15.75 -45.15
N ALA A 878 24.10 -14.91 -44.22
CA ALA A 878 25.49 -14.41 -44.13
C ALA A 878 25.92 -13.05 -44.77
N ALA A 879 26.52 -12.23 -43.88
CA ALA A 879 27.83 -11.56 -44.00
C ALA A 879 27.93 -10.02 -44.26
N SER A 880 28.61 -9.37 -43.28
CA SER A 880 29.65 -8.33 -43.40
C SER A 880 29.44 -7.02 -44.16
N ALA A 881 29.10 -5.99 -43.39
CA ALA A 881 29.90 -4.78 -43.14
C ALA A 881 30.95 -4.27 -44.16
N HIS A 882 30.94 -2.95 -44.40
CA HIS A 882 32.15 -2.12 -44.60
C HIS A 882 31.94 -0.68 -44.11
N LYS A 883 33.01 -0.03 -43.63
CA LYS A 883 33.07 1.41 -43.27
C LYS A 883 33.58 2.22 -44.48
N PHE A 884 33.22 3.51 -44.61
CA PHE A 884 34.19 4.62 -44.55
C PHE A 884 33.55 6.01 -44.34
N SER A 885 34.38 6.98 -43.94
CA SER A 885 34.04 8.32 -43.42
C SER A 885 34.30 9.44 -44.44
N HIS A 886 33.62 10.62 -44.34
CA HIS A 886 34.32 11.91 -44.26
C HIS A 886 33.51 13.18 -43.84
N ASN A 887 34.30 14.21 -43.48
CA ASN A 887 34.03 15.54 -42.90
C ASN A 887 33.23 16.52 -43.83
N ARG A 888 32.81 17.76 -43.44
CA ARG A 888 33.49 18.82 -42.65
C ARG A 888 32.56 19.95 -42.11
N ARG A 889 33.09 20.80 -41.21
CA ARG A 889 32.44 21.91 -40.43
C ARG A 889 32.38 23.31 -41.11
N THR A 890 31.52 24.20 -40.56
CA THR A 890 31.71 25.67 -40.40
C THR A 890 30.89 26.22 -39.19
N THR A 891 31.10 27.49 -38.74
CA THR A 891 30.58 28.05 -37.44
C THR A 891 30.46 29.59 -37.39
N GLY A 892 29.57 30.18 -36.57
CA GLY A 892 29.54 31.63 -36.23
C GLY A 892 28.40 32.10 -35.27
N ALA A 893 28.63 33.18 -34.47
CA ALA A 893 27.75 33.85 -33.46
C ALA A 893 28.38 35.24 -33.05
N PRO A 894 28.11 35.99 -31.92
CA PRO A 894 27.10 35.94 -30.81
C PRO A 894 26.57 37.34 -30.27
N VAL A 895 26.02 37.40 -29.03
CA VAL A 895 26.00 38.54 -28.02
C VAL A 895 24.88 39.65 -28.03
N THR A 896 24.71 40.36 -26.89
CA THR A 896 23.66 41.34 -26.40
C THR A 896 24.32 42.53 -25.60
N PRO A 897 23.78 43.36 -24.62
CA PRO A 897 22.44 43.57 -23.96
C PRO A 897 22.05 45.07 -23.57
N SER A 898 21.22 45.26 -22.52
CA SER A 898 21.17 46.34 -21.45
C SER A 898 20.41 47.72 -21.54
N ASP A 899 19.41 47.88 -20.62
CA ASP A 899 19.21 48.81 -19.45
C ASP A 899 19.02 50.37 -19.47
N TRP A 900 18.11 50.89 -18.59
CA TRP A 900 17.97 52.27 -17.98
C TRP A 900 17.13 52.25 -16.63
N PRO A 901 17.15 53.24 -15.67
CA PRO A 901 16.72 53.04 -14.24
C PRO A 901 15.85 54.11 -13.42
N THR A 902 15.18 53.68 -12.31
CA THR A 902 14.78 54.38 -11.00
C THR A 902 13.61 55.46 -10.91
N THR A 903 12.94 55.93 -9.79
CA THR A 903 13.06 55.86 -8.27
C THR A 903 11.83 56.31 -7.35
N THR A 904 11.50 55.61 -6.22
CA THR A 904 11.08 56.04 -4.79
C THR A 904 9.69 56.54 -4.23
N GLN A 905 9.45 56.29 -2.90
CA GLN A 905 8.21 56.38 -2.04
C GLN A 905 8.45 56.69 -0.50
N PRO A 906 7.54 57.38 0.28
CA PRO A 906 7.60 57.45 1.78
C PRO A 906 6.29 57.68 2.67
N ALA A 907 6.37 57.40 4.02
CA ALA A 907 5.54 57.90 5.19
C ALA A 907 4.07 57.37 5.42
N ALA A 908 3.32 57.46 6.57
CA ALA A 908 3.42 58.02 7.95
C ALA A 908 2.44 57.32 9.02
N THR A 909 2.30 57.82 10.27
CA THR A 909 1.48 57.29 11.46
C THR A 909 0.88 58.45 12.36
N PRO A 910 0.35 58.39 13.64
CA PRO A 910 0.13 57.32 14.69
C PRO A 910 -1.11 57.39 15.70
N SER A 911 -1.25 56.33 16.55
CA SER A 911 -1.67 56.22 18.01
C SER A 911 -3.04 56.63 18.65
N ILE A 912 -3.67 55.70 19.43
CA ILE A 912 -4.33 55.82 20.79
C ILE A 912 -5.05 54.48 21.22
N THR A 913 -5.59 54.27 22.46
CA THR A 913 -4.93 53.61 23.64
C THR A 913 -5.90 53.21 24.81
N VAL A 914 -5.95 51.92 25.24
CA VAL A 914 -6.33 51.36 26.61
C VAL A 914 -7.85 51.46 27.05
N ALA A 915 -8.54 50.68 27.94
CA ALA A 915 -8.23 49.80 29.12
C ALA A 915 -9.29 48.68 29.50
N ASN A 916 -8.98 47.89 30.57
CA ASN A 916 -9.83 47.15 31.57
C ASN A 916 -10.76 45.93 31.26
N SER A 917 -10.23 44.73 31.52
CA SER A 917 -10.77 43.59 32.33
C SER A 917 -12.25 43.17 32.32
N ALA A 918 -12.55 41.98 31.76
CA ALA A 918 -13.11 40.79 32.44
C ALA A 918 -13.28 39.60 31.47
N ASP A 919 -13.26 38.36 31.97
CA ASP A 919 -13.22 37.10 31.20
C ASP A 919 -14.05 36.01 31.96
N PRO A 920 -14.52 34.87 31.39
CA PRO A 920 -14.65 34.47 29.98
C PRO A 920 -16.09 34.01 29.56
N TYR A 921 -16.23 33.61 28.28
CA TYR A 921 -17.27 32.74 27.69
C TYR A 921 -18.75 33.22 27.58
N LEU A 922 -19.36 32.88 26.43
CA LEU A 922 -20.80 32.80 26.15
C LEU A 922 -21.66 34.09 26.17
N THR A 923 -21.33 35.09 25.32
CA THR A 923 -22.24 35.81 24.40
C THR A 923 -21.47 36.95 23.70
N THR A 924 -21.57 37.23 22.39
CA THR A 924 -22.68 37.04 21.44
C THR A 924 -22.18 36.63 20.04
N LEU A 925 -22.86 35.67 19.41
CA LEU A 925 -22.58 35.21 18.03
C LEU A 925 -23.32 36.08 17.00
N SER A 926 -23.29 37.42 17.15
CA SER A 926 -24.26 38.30 16.48
C SER A 926 -23.79 39.72 16.10
N GLN A 927 -22.49 39.97 15.94
CA GLN A 927 -21.97 41.24 15.37
C GLN A 927 -20.92 41.06 14.25
N ALA A 928 -20.94 39.90 13.57
CA ALA A 928 -20.13 39.63 12.37
C ALA A 928 -20.99 39.39 11.11
N LEU A 929 -22.18 40.01 11.04
CA LEU A 929 -23.03 40.05 9.85
C LEU A 929 -23.45 41.49 9.53
N ASN A 930 -22.51 42.26 8.98
CA ASN A 930 -22.84 43.32 8.03
C ASN A 930 -21.68 43.47 7.04
N MET A 931 -21.97 43.61 5.75
CA MET A 931 -20.98 43.41 4.66
C MET A 931 -20.67 44.72 3.92
N GLN A 932 -19.56 44.72 3.18
CA GLN A 932 -19.17 45.64 2.09
C GLN A 932 -18.41 46.92 2.48
N SER A 933 -17.10 46.92 2.20
CA SER A 933 -16.46 47.97 1.38
C SER A 933 -15.12 47.48 0.82
N LEU A 934 -14.69 48.02 -0.33
CA LEU A 934 -13.43 47.68 -1.03
C LEU A 934 -12.22 48.44 -0.47
N SER A 935 -12.12 48.60 0.86
CA SER A 935 -11.21 49.56 1.51
C SER A 935 -9.99 48.96 2.22
N SER A 936 -9.79 47.64 2.21
CA SER A 936 -8.64 46.97 2.85
C SER A 936 -7.33 47.05 2.06
N TRP A 937 -7.41 47.35 0.76
CA TRP A 937 -6.28 47.21 -0.19
C TRP A 937 -5.19 48.28 -0.05
N THR A 938 -5.36 49.26 0.84
CA THR A 938 -4.42 50.38 1.05
C THR A 938 -3.90 50.48 2.48
N ALA A 939 -4.03 49.42 3.29
CA ALA A 939 -3.45 49.36 4.62
C ALA A 939 -1.92 49.18 4.55
N THR A 940 -1.18 49.90 5.39
CA THR A 940 0.24 49.64 5.64
C THR A 940 0.37 48.81 6.91
N TYR A 941 0.95 47.63 6.77
CA TYR A 941 1.29 46.71 7.84
C TYR A 941 2.66 47.05 8.42
N THR A 942 2.92 46.64 9.65
CA THR A 942 4.23 46.79 10.30
C THR A 942 4.49 45.59 11.20
N GLY A 943 5.65 44.98 11.07
CA GLY A 943 6.02 43.77 11.80
C GLY A 943 7.45 43.35 11.56
N ASP A 944 7.71 42.07 11.74
CA ASP A 944 9.00 41.45 11.46
C ASP A 944 9.10 40.93 10.02
N LEU A 945 10.32 40.92 9.51
CA LEU A 945 10.72 40.33 8.25
C LEU A 945 11.69 39.18 8.48
N THR A 946 11.41 38.02 7.89
CA THR A 946 12.31 36.86 7.82
C THR A 946 12.49 36.40 6.37
N TYR A 947 13.27 35.34 6.15
CA TYR A 947 13.30 34.65 4.87
C TYR A 947 13.07 33.13 5.02
N TYR A 948 12.56 32.53 3.94
CA TYR A 948 12.24 31.10 3.84
C TYR A 948 12.90 30.47 2.60
N ASP A 949 13.30 29.21 2.71
CA ASP A 949 13.78 28.42 1.56
C ASP A 949 12.60 28.09 0.63
N THR A 950 12.79 28.25 -0.68
CA THR A 950 11.66 28.19 -1.63
C THR A 950 11.33 26.79 -2.16
N GLY A 951 10.08 26.61 -2.57
CA GLY A 951 9.56 25.35 -3.12
C GLY A 951 8.16 25.52 -3.69
N VAL A 952 7.28 24.53 -3.45
CA VAL A 952 5.85 24.65 -3.72
C VAL A 952 5.20 25.53 -2.64
N VAL A 953 4.51 26.58 -3.06
CA VAL A 953 3.91 27.60 -2.18
C VAL A 953 2.40 27.44 -2.04
N ALA A 954 1.76 28.08 -1.05
CA ALA A 954 0.32 27.93 -0.78
C ALA A 954 -0.62 28.27 -1.96
N CYS A 955 -0.17 29.07 -2.94
CA CYS A 955 -0.88 29.33 -4.20
C CYS A 955 -0.69 28.26 -5.31
N GLY A 956 -0.02 27.14 -5.02
CA GLY A 956 0.05 25.96 -5.91
C GLY A 956 0.93 26.14 -7.16
N ASP A 957 1.97 26.96 -7.06
CA ASP A 957 3.06 27.04 -8.04
C ASP A 957 4.38 26.66 -7.34
N THR A 958 5.46 26.46 -8.11
CA THR A 958 6.83 26.31 -7.58
C THR A 958 7.64 27.57 -7.88
N TYR A 959 8.30 28.12 -6.86
CA TYR A 959 9.20 29.26 -6.99
C TYR A 959 10.63 28.87 -6.55
N THR A 960 11.62 29.69 -6.91
CA THR A 960 13.05 29.48 -6.58
C THR A 960 13.61 30.67 -5.81
N ASP A 961 14.72 30.49 -5.08
CA ASP A 961 15.26 31.49 -4.15
C ASP A 961 15.67 32.81 -4.83
N SER A 962 15.87 32.76 -6.15
CA SER A 962 16.15 33.85 -7.09
C SER A 962 14.92 34.71 -7.48
N THR A 963 13.70 34.28 -7.13
CA THR A 963 12.46 34.98 -7.49
C THR A 963 12.04 35.98 -6.41
N TYR A 964 11.33 37.04 -6.80
CA TYR A 964 10.87 38.09 -5.89
C TYR A 964 9.44 37.79 -5.40
N THR A 965 9.31 36.85 -4.48
CA THR A 965 8.03 36.44 -3.88
C THR A 965 8.01 36.55 -2.36
N ALA A 966 6.82 36.40 -1.77
CA ALA A 966 6.61 36.52 -0.32
C ALA A 966 5.48 35.62 0.20
N ALA A 967 5.63 35.23 1.46
CA ALA A 967 4.60 34.64 2.30
C ALA A 967 4.02 35.70 3.25
N ILE A 968 2.70 35.90 3.26
CA ILE A 968 2.03 36.76 4.25
C ILE A 968 1.53 35.92 5.42
N SER A 969 1.34 36.54 6.59
CA SER A 969 0.73 35.89 7.75
C SER A 969 -0.56 35.15 7.40
N HIS A 970 -0.70 33.93 7.91
CA HIS A 970 -1.93 33.15 7.81
C HIS A 970 -3.16 33.90 8.32
N LEU A 971 -3.00 34.85 9.26
CA LEU A 971 -4.09 35.70 9.76
C LEU A 971 -4.63 36.66 8.69
N LEU A 972 -3.82 37.05 7.69
CA LEU A 972 -4.25 37.83 6.52
C LEU A 972 -4.63 36.92 5.34
N TYR A 973 -3.91 35.82 5.14
CA TYR A 973 -4.20 34.85 4.09
C TYR A 973 -5.58 34.21 4.32
N ASP A 974 -5.82 33.63 5.50
CA ASP A 974 -7.03 32.84 5.77
C ASP A 974 -8.28 33.71 5.99
N SER A 975 -8.11 35.00 6.30
CA SER A 975 -9.21 35.98 6.39
C SER A 975 -9.50 36.73 5.09
N TRP A 976 -8.79 36.40 3.99
CA TRP A 976 -8.90 37.12 2.73
C TRP A 976 -10.33 37.09 2.15
N ALA A 977 -10.83 38.26 1.73
CA ALA A 977 -12.22 38.39 1.31
C ALA A 977 -12.53 37.52 0.08
N GLY A 978 -13.38 36.51 0.27
CA GLY A 978 -13.75 35.53 -0.77
C GLY A 978 -13.04 34.18 -0.65
N TYR A 979 -12.08 34.01 0.27
CA TYR A 979 -11.52 32.71 0.60
C TYR A 979 -12.45 31.92 1.55
N ALA A 980 -12.55 30.61 1.34
CA ALA A 980 -13.45 29.71 2.07
C ALA A 980 -12.74 28.76 3.05
N GLY A 981 -11.42 28.91 3.25
CA GLY A 981 -10.64 28.12 4.22
C GLY A 981 -10.32 26.67 3.82
N THR A 982 -10.86 26.15 2.72
CA THR A 982 -10.81 24.72 2.38
C THR A 982 -9.63 24.27 1.49
N ASN A 983 -9.03 25.16 0.71
CA ASN A 983 -7.91 24.84 -0.20
C ASN A 983 -7.15 26.13 -0.52
N THR A 984 -5.90 26.26 -0.08
CA THR A 984 -5.11 27.50 -0.14
C THR A 984 -4.89 28.04 -1.55
N VAL A 985 -4.89 27.17 -2.56
CA VAL A 985 -4.74 27.52 -3.99
C VAL A 985 -5.97 28.26 -4.53
N ARG A 986 -7.13 28.13 -3.86
CA ARG A 986 -8.37 28.86 -4.18
C ARG A 986 -8.45 30.24 -3.50
N ASN A 987 -7.41 30.68 -2.79
CA ASN A 987 -7.43 31.99 -2.14
C ASN A 987 -7.34 33.12 -3.19
N PRO A 988 -8.26 34.12 -3.21
CA PRO A 988 -8.19 35.23 -4.16
C PRO A 988 -6.90 36.06 -4.11
N VAL A 989 -6.10 35.94 -3.06
CA VAL A 989 -4.74 36.53 -2.98
C VAL A 989 -3.81 36.03 -4.10
N CYS A 990 -4.03 34.82 -4.61
CA CYS A 990 -3.18 34.16 -5.62
C CYS A 990 -3.34 34.73 -7.05
N GLY A 991 -4.36 35.56 -7.30
CA GLY A 991 -4.63 36.11 -8.63
C GLY A 991 -5.27 35.12 -9.63
N PRO A 992 -5.34 35.49 -10.93
CA PRO A 992 -6.02 34.69 -11.96
C PRO A 992 -5.17 33.49 -12.42
N TYR A 993 -5.83 32.34 -12.59
CA TYR A 993 -5.19 31.06 -12.95
C TYR A 993 -4.42 31.12 -14.27
N THR A 994 -3.17 30.64 -14.25
CA THR A 994 -2.38 30.37 -15.45
C THR A 994 -2.91 29.13 -16.19
N VAL A 995 -2.75 29.13 -17.52
CA VAL A 995 -3.31 28.10 -18.41
C VAL A 995 -2.65 26.75 -18.16
N GLY A 996 -3.45 25.73 -17.82
CA GLY A 996 -2.99 24.34 -17.66
C GLY A 996 -3.50 23.65 -16.39
N ARG A 997 -3.94 24.40 -15.37
CA ARG A 997 -4.42 23.79 -14.11
C ARG A 997 -5.80 23.12 -14.26
N ASN A 998 -5.98 22.03 -13.52
CA ASN A 998 -7.31 21.47 -13.26
C ASN A 998 -7.96 22.22 -12.09
N ILE A 999 -9.26 22.49 -12.17
CA ILE A 999 -10.07 23.10 -11.11
C ILE A 999 -11.01 22.02 -10.57
N GLU A 1000 -10.99 21.80 -9.26
CA GLU A 1000 -11.94 20.91 -8.59
C GLU A 1000 -13.30 21.63 -8.40
N ASN A 1001 -14.40 20.99 -8.78
CA ASN A 1001 -15.75 21.54 -8.67
C ASN A 1001 -16.36 21.39 -7.26
N SER A 1002 -17.59 21.88 -7.06
CA SER A 1002 -18.35 21.79 -5.81
C SER A 1002 -18.75 20.38 -5.36
N SER A 1003 -18.41 19.33 -6.15
CA SER A 1003 -18.60 17.92 -5.79
C SER A 1003 -17.29 17.13 -5.70
N GLY A 1004 -16.13 17.78 -5.61
CA GLY A 1004 -14.82 17.13 -5.43
C GLY A 1004 -14.25 16.48 -6.70
N ALA A 1005 -14.64 16.95 -7.89
CA ALA A 1005 -14.17 16.41 -9.16
C ALA A 1005 -13.37 17.44 -9.96
N TRP A 1006 -12.17 17.05 -10.40
CA TRP A 1006 -11.25 17.86 -11.20
C TRP A 1006 -11.71 18.02 -12.67
N VAL A 1007 -11.65 19.24 -13.19
CA VAL A 1007 -11.91 19.58 -14.60
C VAL A 1007 -10.88 20.58 -15.14
N SER A 1008 -10.36 20.34 -16.35
CA SER A 1008 -9.32 21.16 -16.96
C SER A 1008 -9.85 22.50 -17.49
N ALA A 1009 -9.25 23.62 -17.08
CA ALA A 1009 -9.59 24.94 -17.63
C ALA A 1009 -8.87 25.18 -18.97
N VAL A 1010 -9.58 25.00 -20.08
CA VAL A 1010 -9.06 25.23 -21.44
C VAL A 1010 -9.15 26.71 -21.80
N ALA A 1011 -8.02 27.33 -22.17
CA ALA A 1011 -8.00 28.69 -22.69
C ALA A 1011 -8.71 28.79 -24.05
N ALA A 1012 -9.51 29.84 -24.24
CA ALA A 1012 -10.17 30.11 -25.51
C ALA A 1012 -9.14 30.48 -26.60
N GLY A 1013 -9.37 29.98 -27.82
CA GLY A 1013 -8.71 30.52 -29.02
C GLY A 1013 -9.16 31.95 -29.32
N SER A 1014 -8.52 32.59 -30.31
CA SER A 1014 -8.72 34.00 -30.69
C SER A 1014 -10.13 34.39 -31.15
N ASP A 1015 -11.01 33.42 -31.34
CA ASP A 1015 -12.27 33.56 -32.07
C ASP A 1015 -13.44 33.48 -31.09
N GLY A 1016 -13.88 34.63 -30.61
CA GLY A 1016 -14.69 34.77 -29.39
C GLY A 1016 -16.07 34.11 -29.41
N GLY A 1017 -16.20 32.95 -28.77
CA GLY A 1017 -17.46 32.31 -28.40
C GLY A 1017 -17.45 31.81 -26.95
N MET A 1018 -18.46 32.19 -26.16
CA MET A 1018 -18.59 31.74 -24.76
C MET A 1018 -19.12 30.31 -24.66
N ILE A 1019 -18.66 29.57 -23.66
CA ILE A 1019 -19.38 28.41 -23.11
C ILE A 1019 -19.98 28.84 -21.77
N ASP A 1020 -21.31 28.81 -21.68
CA ASP A 1020 -22.05 29.07 -20.44
C ASP A 1020 -22.06 27.81 -19.57
N ILE A 1021 -21.38 27.86 -18.42
CA ILE A 1021 -21.44 26.83 -17.38
C ILE A 1021 -22.36 27.37 -16.28
N GLY A 1022 -23.66 27.38 -16.57
CA GLY A 1022 -24.62 28.12 -15.76
C GLY A 1022 -24.86 27.52 -14.37
N GLY A 1023 -24.90 28.40 -13.36
CA GLY A 1023 -25.93 28.25 -12.31
C GLY A 1023 -25.55 28.34 -10.84
N ASP A 1024 -24.27 28.51 -10.46
CA ASP A 1024 -23.88 28.74 -9.05
C ASP A 1024 -23.27 30.14 -8.84
N GLY A 1025 -23.72 30.83 -7.79
CA GLY A 1025 -23.59 32.29 -7.65
C GLY A 1025 -22.22 32.80 -7.19
N LEU A 1026 -21.27 32.92 -8.11
CA LEU A 1026 -20.03 33.70 -7.92
C LEU A 1026 -20.28 35.22 -8.05
N PRO A 1027 -19.46 36.09 -7.39
CA PRO A 1027 -19.50 37.53 -7.63
C PRO A 1027 -19.17 37.88 -9.08
N ASN A 1028 -20.04 38.64 -9.73
CA ASN A 1028 -19.92 38.97 -11.15
C ASN A 1028 -18.65 39.78 -11.48
N CYS A 1029 -17.71 39.16 -12.20
CA CYS A 1029 -16.70 39.88 -13.00
C CYS A 1029 -17.37 40.49 -14.26
N HIS A 1030 -18.27 41.46 -14.06
CA HIS A 1030 -18.93 42.17 -15.15
C HIS A 1030 -18.06 43.30 -15.70
N THR A 1031 -18.11 43.46 -17.03
CA THR A 1031 -17.33 44.41 -17.86
C THR A 1031 -15.83 44.11 -17.95
N GLY A 1032 -15.31 44.07 -19.18
CA GLY A 1032 -13.98 43.56 -19.47
C GLY A 1032 -12.86 44.57 -19.20
N ALA A 1033 -12.08 44.31 -18.15
CA ALA A 1033 -10.72 44.86 -17.94
C ALA A 1033 -9.95 44.19 -16.78
N GLN A 1034 -10.64 43.61 -15.78
CA GLN A 1034 -10.11 43.44 -14.42
C GLN A 1034 -9.80 41.98 -14.00
N CYS A 1035 -9.21 41.15 -14.87
CA CYS A 1035 -9.00 39.71 -14.57
C CYS A 1035 -7.59 39.17 -14.90
N HIS A 1036 -6.53 40.00 -14.92
CA HIS A 1036 -5.25 39.67 -15.57
C HIS A 1036 -3.97 40.16 -14.83
N VAL A 1037 -3.94 40.26 -13.49
CA VAL A 1037 -2.73 40.65 -12.73
C VAL A 1037 -2.59 39.83 -11.43
N PRO A 1038 -1.41 39.28 -11.08
CA PRO A 1038 -1.16 38.71 -9.76
C PRO A 1038 -1.01 39.80 -8.68
N LEU A 1039 -1.28 39.46 -7.42
CA LEU A 1039 -1.16 40.42 -6.32
C LEU A 1039 0.31 40.64 -5.94
N THR A 1040 0.69 41.91 -5.76
CA THR A 1040 2.04 42.29 -5.33
C THR A 1040 1.98 43.22 -4.12
N ALA A 1041 3.05 43.23 -3.32
CA ALA A 1041 3.24 44.14 -2.21
C ALA A 1041 4.57 44.89 -2.34
N THR A 1042 4.64 46.08 -1.78
CA THR A 1042 5.89 46.83 -1.60
C THR A 1042 6.32 46.72 -0.14
N VAL A 1043 7.45 46.04 0.10
CA VAL A 1043 8.08 45.88 1.41
C VAL A 1043 9.20 46.91 1.56
N THR A 1044 9.24 47.61 2.68
CA THR A 1044 10.16 48.73 2.94
C THR A 1044 10.82 48.58 4.31
N ASN A 1045 12.13 48.78 4.35
CA ASN A 1045 12.92 48.84 5.58
C ASN A 1045 13.11 50.30 6.00
N PRO A 1046 12.42 50.81 7.04
CA PRO A 1046 12.49 52.22 7.42
C PRO A 1046 13.85 52.63 7.99
N ALA A 1047 14.64 51.69 8.51
CA ALA A 1047 15.96 51.95 9.07
C ALA A 1047 17.04 52.14 7.98
N THR A 1048 16.86 51.56 6.79
CA THR A 1048 17.81 51.66 5.65
C THR A 1048 17.29 52.50 4.48
N GLY A 1049 15.98 52.75 4.41
CA GLY A 1049 15.32 53.43 3.30
C GLY A 1049 15.29 52.60 2.01
N LEU A 1050 15.42 51.28 2.11
CA LEU A 1050 15.36 50.33 0.99
C LEU A 1050 13.97 49.73 0.86
N SER A 1051 13.49 49.58 -0.38
CA SER A 1051 12.22 48.93 -0.70
C SER A 1051 12.37 47.90 -1.82
N VAL A 1052 11.56 46.85 -1.76
CA VAL A 1052 11.45 45.78 -2.78
C VAL A 1052 9.98 45.51 -3.08
N VAL A 1053 9.67 45.20 -4.34
CA VAL A 1053 8.33 44.75 -4.77
C VAL A 1053 8.36 43.24 -4.94
N VAL A 1054 7.37 42.56 -4.37
CA VAL A 1054 7.28 41.10 -4.32
C VAL A 1054 5.88 40.62 -4.70
N GLN A 1055 5.77 39.47 -5.35
CA GLN A 1055 4.49 38.80 -5.56
C GLN A 1055 4.08 38.04 -4.31
N ILE A 1056 2.82 38.15 -3.89
CA ILE A 1056 2.28 37.37 -2.78
C ILE A 1056 1.83 36.02 -3.32
N VAL A 1057 2.43 34.94 -2.79
CA VAL A 1057 2.24 33.58 -3.33
C VAL A 1057 2.08 32.51 -2.24
N ASP A 1058 2.29 32.87 -0.97
CA ASP A 1058 2.41 31.89 0.12
C ASP A 1058 1.82 32.37 1.46
N ARG A 1059 1.70 31.42 2.41
CA ARG A 1059 0.99 31.52 3.68
C ARG A 1059 1.91 31.17 4.86
N CYS A 1060 2.52 32.18 5.49
CA CYS A 1060 3.36 32.01 6.66
C CYS A 1060 2.51 31.72 7.91
N THR A 1061 2.59 30.50 8.43
CA THR A 1061 1.86 30.07 9.64
C THR A 1061 2.43 30.66 10.93
N GLY A 1062 3.75 30.84 11.03
CA GLY A 1062 4.42 31.41 12.21
C GLY A 1062 4.38 32.95 12.30
N CYS A 1063 3.97 33.64 11.24
CA CYS A 1063 4.00 35.10 11.14
C CYS A 1063 2.81 35.76 11.85
N ALA A 1064 3.05 36.78 12.68
CA ALA A 1064 2.01 37.65 13.20
C ALA A 1064 1.38 38.52 12.09
N MET A 1065 0.22 39.14 12.34
CA MET A 1065 -0.57 39.83 11.30
C MET A 1065 0.17 40.97 10.56
N GLY A 1066 1.24 41.53 11.14
CA GLY A 1066 2.08 42.54 10.51
C GLY A 1066 3.35 42.00 9.81
N ASP A 1067 3.68 40.73 10.03
CA ASP A 1067 4.93 40.11 9.59
C ASP A 1067 4.85 39.62 8.14
N ILE A 1068 6.00 39.50 7.48
CA ILE A 1068 6.11 38.99 6.10
C ILE A 1068 7.41 38.18 5.93
N ASP A 1069 7.32 37.05 5.23
CA ASP A 1069 8.45 36.18 4.92
C ASP A 1069 8.84 36.36 3.44
N LEU A 1070 10.14 36.49 3.14
CA LEU A 1070 10.64 36.73 1.79
C LEU A 1070 11.53 35.60 1.28
N THR A 1071 11.67 35.47 -0.04
CA THR A 1071 12.75 34.63 -0.60
C THR A 1071 14.12 35.19 -0.22
N PRO A 1072 15.20 34.39 -0.25
CA PRO A 1072 16.57 34.87 0.01
C PRO A 1072 16.99 36.07 -0.85
N THR A 1073 16.58 36.09 -2.14
CA THR A 1073 16.89 37.20 -3.06
C THR A 1073 16.03 38.44 -2.81
N ALA A 1074 14.78 38.28 -2.36
CA ALA A 1074 13.95 39.41 -1.96
C ALA A 1074 14.37 40.02 -0.61
N PHE A 1075 14.77 39.18 0.35
CA PHE A 1075 15.28 39.62 1.65
C PHE A 1075 16.61 40.37 1.51
N SER A 1076 17.59 39.79 0.80
CA SER A 1076 18.92 40.40 0.58
C SER A 1076 18.88 41.72 -0.20
N ALA A 1077 17.76 42.04 -0.87
CA ALA A 1077 17.53 43.34 -1.50
C ALA A 1077 17.22 44.49 -0.51
N ILE A 1078 16.80 44.18 0.73
CA ILE A 1078 16.41 45.17 1.76
C ILE A 1078 17.03 44.93 3.16
N GLY A 1079 17.77 43.83 3.35
CA GLY A 1079 18.36 43.43 4.62
C GLY A 1079 19.67 42.63 4.46
N ASP A 1080 20.45 42.56 5.54
CA ASP A 1080 21.61 41.65 5.63
C ASP A 1080 21.12 40.26 6.04
N MET A 1081 21.39 39.23 5.22
CA MET A 1081 20.98 37.85 5.52
C MET A 1081 21.53 37.33 6.86
N ASN A 1082 22.68 37.84 7.31
CA ASN A 1082 23.25 37.47 8.61
C ASN A 1082 22.40 37.93 9.81
N ALA A 1083 21.43 38.82 9.60
CA ALA A 1083 20.48 39.22 10.65
C ALA A 1083 19.42 38.15 10.95
N GLY A 1084 19.05 37.33 9.95
CA GLY A 1084 17.98 36.31 10.03
C GLY A 1084 16.55 36.88 10.15
N ARG A 1085 16.36 37.90 10.98
CA ARG A 1085 15.10 38.61 11.24
C ARG A 1085 15.36 40.11 11.32
N ILE A 1086 14.48 40.93 10.75
CA ILE A 1086 14.54 42.40 10.82
C ILE A 1086 13.20 42.93 11.30
N SER A 1087 13.19 43.56 12.48
CA SER A 1087 11.96 44.09 13.09
C SER A 1087 11.65 45.52 12.67
N GLY A 1088 10.35 45.84 12.62
CA GLY A 1088 9.86 47.18 12.28
C GLY A 1088 9.85 47.47 10.77
N ILE A 1089 9.78 46.42 9.94
CA ILE A 1089 9.57 46.52 8.50
C ILE A 1089 8.14 46.94 8.21
N THR A 1090 7.94 47.79 7.21
CA THR A 1090 6.61 48.28 6.78
C THR A 1090 6.29 47.81 5.37
N TRP A 1091 5.07 47.34 5.14
CA TRP A 1091 4.67 46.84 3.82
C TRP A 1091 3.19 47.10 3.52
N HIS A 1092 2.83 47.17 2.24
CA HIS A 1092 1.46 47.37 1.78
C HIS A 1092 1.22 46.67 0.44
N PHE A 1093 -0.02 46.30 0.16
CA PHE A 1093 -0.43 45.80 -1.15
C PHE A 1093 -0.39 46.91 -2.21
N ASN A 1094 0.01 46.56 -3.42
CA ASN A 1094 0.02 47.46 -4.56
C ASN A 1094 -1.35 47.45 -5.27
N ALA A 1095 -1.71 48.55 -5.92
CA ALA A 1095 -2.92 48.62 -6.74
C ALA A 1095 -2.83 47.69 -7.96
N MET A 1096 -3.91 46.95 -8.26
CA MET A 1096 -3.94 46.01 -9.39
C MET A 1096 -3.61 46.70 -10.72
N GLY A 1097 -2.48 46.31 -11.33
CA GLY A 1097 -1.96 46.91 -12.56
C GLY A 1097 -0.43 47.03 -12.60
N THR A 1098 0.27 46.95 -11.47
CA THR A 1098 1.73 46.97 -11.42
C THR A 1098 2.33 45.57 -11.57
N GLY A 1099 2.99 45.31 -12.71
CA GLY A 1099 3.73 44.07 -12.95
C GLY A 1099 5.06 44.00 -12.19
N VAL A 1100 5.52 42.78 -11.89
CA VAL A 1100 6.79 42.54 -11.19
C VAL A 1100 7.98 42.84 -12.12
N ALA A 1101 8.62 43.99 -11.91
CA ALA A 1101 9.90 44.34 -12.51
C ALA A 1101 10.93 44.57 -11.39
N GLY A 1102 12.07 43.89 -11.46
CA GLY A 1102 13.10 43.93 -10.42
C GLY A 1102 13.87 45.25 -10.41
N THR A 1103 13.38 46.26 -9.68
CA THR A 1103 14.12 47.52 -9.44
C THR A 1103 14.09 47.91 -7.97
N THR A 1104 15.23 47.76 -7.27
CA THR A 1104 15.46 48.40 -5.98
C THR A 1104 15.60 49.91 -6.17
N THR A 1105 14.78 50.70 -5.48
CA THR A 1105 14.81 52.16 -5.59
C THR A 1105 15.23 52.80 -4.27
N LYS A 1106 16.29 53.63 -4.29
CA LYS A 1106 16.92 54.21 -3.11
C LYS A 1106 16.80 55.73 -3.13
N ALA A 1107 16.19 56.32 -2.10
CA ALA A 1107 15.89 57.75 -2.08
C ALA A 1107 17.16 58.59 -1.88
N SER A 1108 17.23 59.77 -2.53
CA SER A 1108 18.40 60.64 -2.46
C SER A 1108 18.06 62.11 -2.25
N THR A 1109 18.55 62.64 -1.12
CA THR A 1109 18.71 64.06 -0.77
C THR A 1109 19.76 64.07 0.36
N THR A 1110 20.84 64.86 0.36
CA THR A 1110 21.30 65.92 -0.56
C THR A 1110 22.85 65.95 -0.54
N SER A 1111 23.49 66.70 -1.45
CA SER A 1111 24.94 67.00 -1.49
C SER A 1111 25.54 67.39 -0.11
N THR A 1112 26.82 67.14 0.20
CA THR A 1112 27.99 67.71 -0.51
C THR A 1112 29.34 66.98 -0.39
N THR A 1113 30.04 66.91 -1.54
CA THR A 1113 31.51 67.05 -1.77
C THR A 1113 32.56 66.06 -1.22
N LYS A 1114 33.35 65.54 -2.20
CA LYS A 1114 34.83 65.43 -2.29
C LYS A 1114 35.59 64.15 -1.83
N ALA A 1115 36.43 63.68 -2.77
CA ALA A 1115 37.72 62.96 -2.63
C ALA A 1115 37.69 61.54 -2.02
N SER A 1116 38.16 60.49 -2.72
CA SER A 1116 39.58 60.07 -2.97
C SER A 1116 40.23 59.50 -1.68
N THR A 1117 40.91 58.34 -1.67
CA THR A 1117 41.80 57.76 -2.71
C THR A 1117 42.00 56.23 -2.54
N THR A 1118 42.35 55.55 -3.63
CA THR A 1118 43.31 54.40 -3.81
C THR A 1118 44.32 54.23 -2.63
N SER A 1119 44.79 53.05 -2.14
CA SER A 1119 44.58 51.61 -2.47
C SER A 1119 45.40 50.64 -1.55
N THR A 1120 45.43 49.34 -1.91
CA THR A 1120 46.57 48.37 -1.82
C THR A 1120 46.99 47.70 -0.49
N THR A 1121 46.68 46.40 -0.38
CA THR A 1121 47.64 45.26 -0.30
C THR A 1121 48.74 45.20 0.78
N THR A 1122 48.77 44.13 1.61
CA THR A 1122 49.90 43.15 1.71
C THR A 1122 49.65 41.96 2.68
N LYS A 1123 50.47 40.89 2.55
CA LYS A 1123 50.56 39.71 3.47
C LYS A 1123 51.58 39.95 4.60
N ALA A 1124 51.45 39.24 5.72
CA ALA A 1124 52.59 38.63 6.45
C ALA A 1124 52.13 37.49 7.39
N SER A 1125 53.08 36.70 7.91
CA SER A 1125 52.89 35.58 8.85
C SER A 1125 54.01 35.60 9.90
N THR A 1126 53.73 35.13 11.13
CA THR A 1126 54.76 34.73 12.11
C THR A 1126 54.25 33.64 13.08
N THR A 1127 55.14 33.10 13.93
CA THR A 1127 54.96 31.88 14.74
C THR A 1127 55.72 32.01 16.06
N SER A 1128 55.38 31.26 17.15
CA SER A 1128 56.32 30.47 18.03
C SER A 1128 55.99 30.31 19.55
N THR A 1129 55.89 29.03 19.99
CA THR A 1129 56.52 28.37 21.19
C THR A 1129 56.31 28.76 22.69
N THR A 1130 55.70 27.82 23.44
CA THR A 1130 56.29 26.96 24.54
C THR A 1130 56.74 27.50 25.92
N SER A 1131 56.28 26.88 27.04
CA SER A 1131 57.10 26.31 28.18
C SER A 1131 56.27 25.81 29.40
N VAL A 1132 56.89 25.16 30.42
CA VAL A 1132 56.27 24.24 31.44
C VAL A 1132 57.02 24.21 32.81
N ALA A 1133 56.32 24.08 33.97
CA ALA A 1133 56.73 23.38 35.25
C ALA A 1133 55.64 23.51 36.38
N THR A 1134 55.13 22.47 37.09
CA THR A 1134 55.60 21.76 38.35
C THR A 1134 55.72 22.66 39.63
N THR A 1135 55.38 22.29 40.89
CA THR A 1135 55.57 21.02 41.68
C THR A 1135 54.76 20.97 43.03
N THR A 1136 54.51 19.75 43.60
CA THR A 1136 54.30 19.25 45.02
C THR A 1136 54.09 20.20 46.26
N SER A 1137 53.53 19.84 47.45
CA SER A 1137 53.42 18.55 48.21
C SER A 1137 52.35 18.50 49.35
N THR A 1138 51.97 17.27 49.73
CA THR A 1138 51.43 16.67 51.00
C THR A 1138 52.11 17.04 52.35
N LYS A 1139 51.68 16.70 53.60
CA LYS A 1139 50.47 16.09 54.27
C LYS A 1139 50.67 16.02 55.83
N ALA A 1140 49.60 15.70 56.60
CA ALA A 1140 49.55 15.23 58.02
C ALA A 1140 49.57 16.33 59.12
N THR A 1141 49.02 16.19 60.35
CA THR A 1141 48.47 15.06 61.17
C THR A 1141 47.37 15.67 62.13
N THR A 1142 46.51 15.05 62.98
CA THR A 1142 46.32 13.72 63.64
C THR A 1142 44.82 13.52 64.04
N THR A 1143 44.44 12.42 64.71
CA THR A 1143 43.08 12.02 65.14
C THR A 1143 42.75 12.20 66.64
N THR A 1144 41.51 12.58 66.97
CA THR A 1144 40.67 11.92 68.01
C THR A 1144 39.15 12.16 67.80
N THR A 1145 38.33 11.32 68.42
CA THR A 1145 36.84 11.31 68.51
C THR A 1145 36.30 12.33 69.55
N SER A 1146 35.01 12.72 69.64
CA SER A 1146 33.76 12.24 69.00
C SER A 1146 32.59 13.25 69.07
N ALA A 1147 31.57 13.02 68.21
CA ALA A 1147 30.12 13.27 68.40
C ALA A 1147 29.45 14.68 68.36
N ALA A 1148 28.52 14.81 67.38
CA ALA A 1148 27.13 15.29 67.49
C ALA A 1148 26.69 16.77 67.20
N ALA A 1149 25.66 16.85 66.34
CA ALA A 1149 24.57 17.84 66.25
C ALA A 1149 24.82 19.29 65.74
N THR A 1150 24.60 19.45 64.42
CA THR A 1150 23.75 20.45 63.74
C THR A 1150 22.85 21.35 64.63
N THR A 1151 22.58 22.64 64.35
CA THR A 1151 22.47 23.39 63.07
C THR A 1151 22.80 24.90 63.21
N THR A 1152 23.38 25.56 62.19
CA THR A 1152 23.10 26.99 61.82
C THR A 1152 23.67 27.36 60.43
N SER A 1153 23.53 28.63 60.00
CA SER A 1153 23.44 29.05 58.59
C SER A 1153 24.65 29.75 57.95
N SER A 1154 24.56 29.85 56.61
CA SER A 1154 25.03 30.95 55.73
C SER A 1154 26.54 31.20 55.51
N SER A 1155 27.06 30.68 54.38
CA SER A 1155 27.54 31.48 53.24
C SER A 1155 27.75 30.57 52.02
N SER A 1156 27.41 31.04 50.81
CA SER A 1156 27.19 30.17 49.64
C SER A 1156 28.25 30.30 48.54
N SER A 1157 28.61 29.16 47.95
CA SER A 1157 29.37 29.04 46.69
C SER A 1157 28.67 28.03 45.78
N GLY A 1158 27.51 28.43 45.26
CA GLY A 1158 26.68 27.61 44.36
C GLY A 1158 27.10 27.72 42.89
N SER A 1159 26.71 26.73 42.09
CA SER A 1159 27.02 26.63 40.64
C SER A 1159 26.39 27.71 39.76
N CYS A 1160 25.47 28.51 40.30
CA CYS A 1160 24.75 29.57 39.59
C CYS A 1160 25.38 30.98 39.73
N SER A 1161 26.57 31.08 40.33
CA SER A 1161 27.21 32.38 40.61
C SER A 1161 27.55 33.16 39.33
N GLY A 1162 26.91 34.31 39.13
CA GLY A 1162 27.12 35.20 37.98
C GLY A 1162 26.16 34.99 36.80
N ILE A 1163 25.26 34.01 36.86
CA ILE A 1163 24.30 33.72 35.78
C ILE A 1163 22.98 34.47 36.03
N SER A 1164 22.48 35.14 34.98
CA SER A 1164 21.30 36.01 35.06
C SER A 1164 20.02 35.25 35.34
N ALA A 1165 19.04 35.88 35.99
CA ALA A 1165 17.70 35.31 36.11
C ALA A 1165 17.00 35.28 34.74
N TRP A 1166 16.15 34.27 34.51
CA TRP A 1166 15.31 34.22 33.31
C TRP A 1166 14.30 35.39 33.27
N SER A 1167 14.04 35.90 32.07
CA SER A 1167 13.15 37.02 31.80
C SER A 1167 12.34 36.78 30.53
N SER A 1168 11.01 36.86 30.64
CA SER A 1168 10.04 36.78 29.53
C SER A 1168 10.36 37.73 28.37
N THR A 1169 10.84 38.93 28.69
CA THR A 1169 11.14 39.98 27.69
C THR A 1169 12.52 39.86 27.06
N THR A 1170 13.23 38.74 27.24
CA THR A 1170 14.58 38.51 26.72
C THR A 1170 14.56 37.33 25.74
N ALA A 1171 15.16 37.51 24.57
CA ALA A 1171 15.38 36.41 23.62
C ALA A 1171 16.68 35.68 23.95
N TYR A 1172 16.64 34.36 23.96
CA TYR A 1172 17.74 33.50 24.36
C TYR A 1172 18.12 32.56 23.21
N ASN A 1173 19.38 32.55 22.79
CA ASN A 1173 19.90 31.60 21.80
C ASN A 1173 20.10 30.20 22.41
N GLY A 1174 20.23 29.18 21.57
CA GLY A 1174 20.67 27.85 22.04
C GLY A 1174 22.02 27.94 22.77
N GLY A 1175 22.15 27.21 23.88
CA GLY A 1175 23.29 27.29 24.80
C GLY A 1175 23.25 28.45 25.81
N SER A 1176 22.24 29.33 25.77
CA SER A 1176 22.10 30.39 26.78
C SER A 1176 21.74 29.82 28.15
N GLU A 1177 22.39 30.31 29.20
CA GLU A 1177 22.14 29.87 30.58
C GLU A 1177 21.41 30.94 31.41
N VAL A 1178 20.45 30.50 32.22
CA VAL A 1178 19.63 31.35 33.09
C VAL A 1178 19.36 30.67 34.43
N THR A 1179 19.08 31.45 35.47
CA THR A 1179 18.56 30.95 36.75
C THR A 1179 17.04 31.12 36.81
N TYR A 1180 16.32 30.04 37.15
CA TYR A 1180 14.87 30.07 37.30
C TYR A 1180 14.39 29.01 38.29
N GLY A 1181 13.46 29.38 39.18
CA GLY A 1181 12.89 28.47 40.20
C GLY A 1181 13.90 27.86 41.18
N GLY A 1182 15.09 28.47 41.36
CA GLY A 1182 16.17 27.92 42.20
C GLY A 1182 17.05 26.87 41.50
N TYR A 1183 17.06 26.84 40.17
CA TYR A 1183 17.92 25.96 39.37
C TYR A 1183 18.56 26.74 38.22
N LEU A 1184 19.71 26.25 37.76
CA LEU A 1184 20.29 26.60 36.48
C LEU A 1184 19.48 25.94 35.36
N TRP A 1185 19.27 26.64 34.25
CA TRP A 1185 18.63 26.12 33.05
C TRP A 1185 19.43 26.55 31.82
N THR A 1186 19.58 25.64 30.86
CA THR A 1186 20.30 25.87 29.60
C THR A 1186 19.33 25.71 28.43
N ASN A 1187 19.31 26.67 27.51
CA ASN A 1187 18.38 26.66 26.38
C ASN A 1187 18.85 25.70 25.27
N SER A 1188 17.96 24.90 24.70
CA SER A 1188 18.34 23.90 23.68
C SER A 1188 18.47 24.49 22.27
N TRP A 1189 17.64 25.49 21.95
CA TRP A 1189 17.66 26.27 20.71
C TRP A 1189 17.13 27.68 21.01
N TRP A 1190 16.76 28.48 20.00
CA TRP A 1190 16.27 29.85 20.24
C TRP A 1190 14.89 29.85 20.94
N SER A 1191 14.69 30.73 21.92
CA SER A 1191 13.38 30.96 22.55
C SER A 1191 13.20 32.42 23.05
N TYR A 1192 11.93 32.83 23.18
CA TYR A 1192 11.49 34.13 23.71
C TYR A 1192 10.14 33.92 24.42
N ASP A 1193 9.92 34.57 25.57
CA ASP A 1193 8.77 34.40 26.49
C ASP A 1193 8.49 32.95 27.00
N ASP A 1194 9.21 31.92 26.53
CA ASP A 1194 9.07 30.56 27.04
C ASP A 1194 9.76 30.35 28.39
N VAL A 1195 8.99 29.87 29.37
CA VAL A 1195 9.35 29.72 30.78
C VAL A 1195 10.16 28.45 31.03
N PRO A 1196 11.33 28.49 31.71
CA PRO A 1196 12.11 27.30 31.99
C PRO A 1196 11.35 26.26 32.83
N GLY A 1197 11.18 25.06 32.27
CA GLY A 1197 10.32 24.00 32.82
C GLY A 1197 8.89 24.00 32.29
N GLY A 1198 8.55 24.87 31.33
CA GLY A 1198 7.29 24.86 30.60
C GLY A 1198 7.14 23.67 29.64
N SER A 1199 5.93 23.46 29.14
CA SER A 1199 5.57 22.30 28.31
C SER A 1199 6.20 22.29 26.91
N ALA A 1200 6.83 23.38 26.47
CA ALA A 1200 7.56 23.44 25.19
C ALA A 1200 8.91 22.70 25.22
N GLY A 1201 9.46 22.40 26.40
CA GLY A 1201 10.65 21.56 26.55
C GLY A 1201 11.99 22.16 26.07
N VAL A 1202 12.01 23.42 25.62
CA VAL A 1202 13.23 24.12 25.16
C VAL A 1202 14.32 24.21 26.22
N TRP A 1203 13.96 24.41 27.48
CA TRP A 1203 14.89 24.62 28.58
C TRP A 1203 15.24 23.30 29.29
N VAL A 1204 16.52 22.92 29.25
CA VAL A 1204 17.04 21.77 29.99
C VAL A 1204 17.38 22.17 31.42
N LYS A 1205 16.92 21.39 32.40
CA LYS A 1205 17.16 21.64 33.82
C LYS A 1205 18.54 21.17 34.25
N GLY A 1206 19.38 22.12 34.68
CA GLY A 1206 20.70 21.89 35.25
C GLY A 1206 20.69 21.72 36.78
N SER A 1207 21.83 22.01 37.40
CA SER A 1207 22.01 21.93 38.86
C SER A 1207 21.11 22.89 39.64
N ALA A 1208 20.78 22.55 40.88
CA ALA A 1208 20.18 23.48 41.84
C ALA A 1208 21.14 24.65 42.15
N CYS A 1209 20.55 25.80 42.50
CA CYS A 1209 21.23 27.00 42.99
C CYS A 1209 21.12 27.13 44.52
#